data_AF-A0A7Y4QHA8-F1
#
_entry.id   AF-A0A7Y4QHA8-F1
#
_cell.length_a   1.000
_cell.length_b   1.000
_cell.length_c   1.000
_cell.angle_alpha   90.00
_cell.angle_beta   90.00
_cell.angle_gamma   90.00
#
_symmetry.space_group_name_H-M   'P 1'
#
loop_
_entity.id
_entity.type
_entity.pdbx_description
1 polymer ?
#
loop_
_entity_poly.entity_id
_entity_poly.type
_entity_poly.pdbx_seq_one_letter_code
_entity_poly.pdbx_strand_id
1 'polypeptide(L)'
;MVVSNSSGAIESAGATLTVYVPVVTGQWDFDLGDLRATVGADLEFLADTANFTTFPVVTINGQPAQVMGFGSNTITQGCYMRHEVKPNGGGQFVNQYTLLMDVMYPAPSSDQWRALFQTDPFNHEGNDADFLVGNASVLPDPNGVGAESQFNGSFSPDTWYRVAFAVDLTASAGQQLKKYVNGVNVGSQSLSGGVDGRYALGPTALLFTAGIGAGGFTRPGFVNSIQFVNGWMSPAAIAALGGPTADGLPAGNAAIRITNLVAAAASVTLNWMSPDGACFVERTTNLFSPNWQVVNSTITNRNLNVPISSNTAFYRVGQIKPDIRVGQLPDGEQAIPSKQILRAAGKQIQFSGRPVDLVLSPDGKFIYIKNINNLLVVDAATWALVQTISYPGSGASLHGIAMRHSGSHVYVTGAGNELYEWAVSVNGTVTFSRTIAMPGGSFPCGLAISADDSKAYVCLSIANKLAVVNLTSGAVTQQITVGIAPWDVVLSPDGNTAYVSDWGGRFPTGGDLTAPSAGTQVVIDSRGVAASGVVSFVNLLTGLQTAQTATGLHPCDLELSADGQTLYVANANSDTVSVINTVTRAVKETILVRPDPTFPYGSASTGLALSRDGSSLFVTSGGNNAVALVELPNAQHTNSIVQGFLPTDWYPGAVVVDSNHLYVANVKGLGSRDGQPVTTSWQIGAHLGTANKIPIPAAESLSKYTAQSFEAGRVPFIKKAQQPPLVGQPPLPVPLRRGEPSVFQHVVYILKENKTYDQMFGDLPQGNGDSNLCIYPRLVSPNHHALAEQYVLLDNFYCNGVLSADGHSWSTEGNSGDHLEKAFGGFNRSYTFGDDPLTYSSTGFIWNNVLEHGLTFRNYGEMDYASTSPAKTWLQIYQDYTNNTDTIRYVQNIGIAALRPYSSTNVPGWNMNIPDVVRARGFIKELNAAQSNGVWASFHFLYLPNDHTGGPPSPRAQVADNDLSLGQVVEAITKSSFASNTVIFVIEDDPQSGYDHVDGHRSICLVISPYTKRGKVISNFYNQAGVLHTMERILGLPPMNQQDAMAPIMFECFTNVPNFAPYTALPNNIALTENVVASLMSPKQRYYAKKVQKMDLSKPDRINDDVFNRYIWHTIKGDVRYPSRFVGGHGKGLKSLGLVLAKNAKDDDD
;
A
#
# COMPACT_ATOMS: atom_id res chain seq x y z
N MET A 1 -29.50 8.22 -31.42
CA MET A 1 -30.01 7.24 -32.41
C MET A 1 -29.81 7.81 -33.80
N VAL A 2 -29.19 7.08 -34.74
CA VAL A 2 -29.16 7.42 -36.17
C VAL A 2 -30.03 6.39 -36.88
N VAL A 3 -31.03 6.86 -37.64
CA VAL A 3 -31.85 6.04 -38.54
C VAL A 3 -31.38 6.33 -39.96
N SER A 4 -30.97 5.30 -40.70
CA SER A 4 -30.84 5.38 -42.16
C SER A 4 -31.87 4.46 -42.78
N ASN A 5 -32.51 4.90 -43.86
CA ASN A 5 -33.35 4.02 -44.64
C ASN A 5 -32.50 3.03 -45.48
N SER A 6 -33.15 2.05 -46.10
CA SER A 6 -32.53 1.02 -46.95
C SER A 6 -31.82 1.56 -48.20
N SER A 7 -31.89 2.87 -48.47
CA SER A 7 -31.20 3.56 -49.56
C SER A 7 -29.98 4.40 -49.12
N GLY A 8 -29.60 4.34 -47.84
CA GLY A 8 -28.41 5.04 -47.32
C GLY A 8 -28.56 6.54 -47.13
N ALA A 9 -29.79 7.08 -47.17
CA ALA A 9 -30.03 8.49 -46.85
C ALA A 9 -30.01 8.72 -45.33
N ILE A 10 -29.22 9.73 -44.90
CA ILE A 10 -29.14 10.19 -43.51
C ILE A 10 -30.34 11.10 -43.23
N GLU A 11 -31.25 10.73 -42.32
CA GLU A 11 -32.43 11.56 -42.01
C GLU A 11 -32.17 12.72 -41.03
N SER A 12 -30.94 12.88 -40.52
CA SER A 12 -30.58 14.09 -39.76
C SER A 12 -29.11 14.51 -39.96
N ALA A 13 -28.87 15.45 -40.84
CA ALA A 13 -27.65 16.27 -40.79
C ALA A 13 -27.89 17.38 -39.76
N GLY A 14 -27.24 17.32 -38.59
CA GLY A 14 -27.33 18.36 -37.55
C GLY A 14 -27.69 17.89 -36.14
N ALA A 15 -27.79 16.58 -35.87
CA ALA A 15 -28.08 16.08 -34.53
C ALA A 15 -26.95 16.46 -33.54
N THR A 16 -27.20 17.49 -32.72
CA THR A 16 -26.35 17.81 -31.57
C THR A 16 -26.82 16.96 -30.39
N LEU A 17 -26.08 15.90 -30.06
CA LEU A 17 -26.28 15.19 -28.81
C LEU A 17 -25.69 16.02 -27.68
N THR A 18 -26.48 16.94 -27.12
CA THR A 18 -26.14 17.65 -25.89
C THR A 18 -26.44 16.72 -24.72
N VAL A 19 -25.42 16.01 -24.25
CA VAL A 19 -25.47 15.29 -22.98
C VAL A 19 -25.28 16.32 -21.88
N TYR A 20 -26.25 16.43 -20.97
CA TYR A 20 -26.13 17.28 -19.80
C TYR A 20 -24.87 16.90 -19.01
N VAL A 21 -24.18 17.90 -18.45
CA VAL A 21 -22.98 17.69 -17.63
C VAL A 21 -23.31 17.83 -16.12
N PRO A 22 -24.12 16.96 -15.51
CA PRO A 22 -23.82 16.52 -14.16
C PRO A 22 -22.69 15.49 -14.27
N VAL A 23 -21.62 15.68 -13.50
CA VAL A 23 -20.62 14.62 -13.31
C VAL A 23 -21.27 13.59 -12.39
N VAL A 24 -22.08 12.71 -12.98
CA VAL A 24 -22.57 11.51 -12.27
C VAL A 24 -21.32 10.75 -11.86
N THR A 25 -21.24 10.27 -10.64
CA THR A 25 -20.05 9.55 -10.17
C THR A 25 -20.41 8.16 -9.66
N GLY A 26 -21.69 7.93 -9.39
CA GLY A 26 -22.26 6.61 -9.11
C GLY A 26 -23.61 6.46 -9.78
N GLN A 27 -23.86 5.31 -10.39
CA GLN A 27 -25.18 4.92 -10.88
C GLN A 27 -25.38 3.41 -10.82
N TRP A 28 -26.57 2.99 -10.38
CA TRP A 28 -26.98 1.60 -10.23
C TRP A 28 -28.41 1.44 -10.75
N ASP A 29 -28.59 0.61 -11.79
CA ASP A 29 -29.87 0.42 -12.48
C ASP A 29 -30.46 -0.98 -12.29
N PHE A 30 -29.72 -1.92 -11.69
CA PHE A 30 -30.16 -3.27 -11.31
C PHE A 30 -30.70 -4.18 -12.44
N ASP A 31 -30.60 -3.75 -13.70
CA ASP A 31 -31.03 -4.49 -14.90
C ASP A 31 -30.48 -5.92 -15.01
N LEU A 32 -29.30 -6.16 -14.43
CA LEU A 32 -28.62 -7.47 -14.44
C LEU A 32 -29.02 -8.37 -13.27
N GLY A 33 -29.90 -7.90 -12.38
CA GLY A 33 -30.33 -8.63 -11.19
C GLY A 33 -29.23 -8.78 -10.14
N ASP A 34 -28.35 -7.78 -10.00
CA ASP A 34 -27.31 -7.74 -8.98
C ASP A 34 -26.94 -6.30 -8.58
N LEU A 35 -25.98 -6.15 -7.66
CA LEU A 35 -25.55 -4.87 -7.08
C LEU A 35 -24.48 -4.13 -7.91
N ARG A 36 -24.20 -4.57 -9.14
CA ARG A 36 -23.15 -3.93 -9.96
C ARG A 36 -23.54 -2.52 -10.34
N ALA A 37 -22.54 -1.64 -10.37
CA ALA A 37 -22.72 -0.28 -10.84
C ALA A 37 -22.76 -0.23 -12.37
N THR A 38 -23.65 0.61 -12.90
CA THR A 38 -23.58 1.07 -14.29
C THR A 38 -22.47 2.12 -14.44
N VAL A 39 -22.28 2.97 -13.41
CA VAL A 39 -21.22 3.98 -13.33
C VAL A 39 -20.67 3.99 -11.91
N GLY A 40 -19.34 4.03 -11.77
CA GLY A 40 -18.67 4.05 -10.47
C GLY A 40 -18.47 2.65 -9.88
N ALA A 41 -18.52 2.53 -8.55
CA ALA A 41 -18.26 1.31 -7.82
C ALA A 41 -19.52 0.53 -7.45
N ASP A 42 -19.44 -0.81 -7.49
CA ASP A 42 -20.53 -1.71 -7.07
C ASP A 42 -21.03 -1.40 -5.65
N LEU A 43 -22.34 -1.53 -5.42
CA LEU A 43 -22.89 -1.46 -4.06
C LEU A 43 -22.44 -2.69 -3.27
N GLU A 44 -22.11 -2.47 -2.00
CA GLU A 44 -21.79 -3.55 -1.06
C GLU A 44 -22.87 -3.63 0.01
N PHE A 45 -23.53 -4.77 0.16
CA PHE A 45 -24.48 -4.95 1.25
C PHE A 45 -23.75 -5.35 2.55
N LEU A 46 -24.06 -4.68 3.65
CA LEU A 46 -23.49 -4.95 4.97
C LEU A 46 -24.19 -6.13 5.68
N ALA A 47 -24.30 -7.29 5.02
CA ALA A 47 -24.71 -8.60 5.55
C ALA A 47 -24.67 -9.64 4.40
N ASP A 48 -25.10 -10.88 4.66
CA ASP A 48 -25.30 -11.89 3.61
C ASP A 48 -26.41 -11.47 2.63
N THR A 49 -26.05 -11.14 1.39
CA THR A 49 -26.97 -10.65 0.37
C THR A 49 -28.05 -11.67 -0.02
N ALA A 50 -27.77 -12.97 0.07
CA ALA A 50 -28.66 -14.02 -0.44
C ALA A 50 -30.03 -14.05 0.27
N ASN A 51 -30.12 -13.45 1.46
CA ASN A 51 -31.31 -13.49 2.32
C ASN A 51 -31.99 -12.12 2.51
N PHE A 52 -31.39 -11.02 2.04
CA PHE A 52 -31.85 -9.65 2.39
C PHE A 52 -32.09 -8.72 1.20
N THR A 53 -31.52 -9.00 0.03
CA THR A 53 -31.84 -8.30 -1.23
C THR A 53 -32.41 -9.28 -2.25
N THR A 54 -33.40 -8.83 -3.02
CA THR A 54 -34.01 -9.61 -4.10
C THR A 54 -34.01 -8.79 -5.37
N PHE A 55 -34.05 -9.47 -6.52
CA PHE A 55 -34.13 -8.81 -7.82
C PHE A 55 -35.37 -9.29 -8.57
N PRO A 56 -36.58 -8.79 -8.22
CA PRO A 56 -37.79 -9.12 -8.96
C PRO A 56 -37.99 -8.23 -10.20
N VAL A 57 -38.78 -8.71 -11.14
CA VAL A 57 -39.33 -7.90 -12.23
C VAL A 57 -40.70 -7.37 -11.81
N VAL A 58 -40.86 -6.05 -11.81
CA VAL A 58 -42.11 -5.34 -11.45
C VAL A 58 -42.48 -4.35 -12.55
N THR A 59 -43.67 -3.72 -12.48
CA THR A 59 -44.10 -2.75 -13.51
C THR A 59 -43.91 -1.29 -13.07
N ILE A 60 -43.33 -0.47 -13.94
CA ILE A 60 -43.27 1.00 -13.83
C ILE A 60 -44.04 1.59 -15.01
N ASN A 61 -45.12 2.32 -14.75
CA ASN A 61 -46.02 2.84 -15.79
C ASN A 61 -46.49 1.77 -16.80
N GLY A 62 -46.72 0.55 -16.32
CA GLY A 62 -47.16 -0.59 -17.14
C GLY A 62 -46.07 -1.31 -17.94
N GLN A 63 -44.80 -0.89 -17.84
CA GLN A 63 -43.66 -1.56 -18.48
C GLN A 63 -42.86 -2.37 -17.45
N PRO A 64 -42.39 -3.58 -17.80
CA PRO A 64 -41.59 -4.41 -16.90
C PRO A 64 -40.20 -3.79 -16.67
N ALA A 65 -39.75 -3.77 -15.41
CA ALA A 65 -38.45 -3.30 -14.98
C ALA A 65 -37.86 -4.26 -13.95
N GLN A 66 -36.58 -4.58 -14.09
CA GLN A 66 -35.83 -5.39 -13.14
C GLN A 66 -35.34 -4.46 -12.02
N VAL A 67 -35.77 -4.67 -10.78
CA VAL A 67 -35.51 -3.74 -9.67
C VAL A 67 -34.78 -4.43 -8.52
N MET A 68 -34.19 -3.66 -7.61
CA MET A 68 -33.74 -4.18 -6.31
C MET A 68 -34.86 -4.05 -5.28
N GLY A 69 -35.27 -5.17 -4.67
CA GLY A 69 -36.06 -5.21 -3.45
C GLY A 69 -35.18 -5.29 -2.22
N PHE A 70 -35.40 -4.41 -1.24
CA PHE A 70 -34.68 -4.39 0.04
C PHE A 70 -35.64 -4.66 1.23
N GLY A 71 -35.12 -5.28 2.29
CA GLY A 71 -35.87 -5.63 3.49
C GLY A 71 -35.93 -4.52 4.56
N SER A 72 -36.47 -4.85 5.74
CA SER A 72 -36.35 -3.99 6.94
C SER A 72 -34.97 -4.20 7.56
N ASN A 73 -34.01 -3.38 7.16
CA ASN A 73 -32.63 -3.51 7.60
C ASN A 73 -32.48 -3.25 9.12
N THR A 74 -31.57 -3.93 9.79
CA THR A 74 -31.09 -3.51 11.11
C THR A 74 -30.12 -2.34 10.98
N ILE A 75 -29.71 -1.78 12.10
CA ILE A 75 -28.73 -0.68 12.14
C ILE A 75 -27.37 -1.06 11.54
N THR A 76 -27.07 -2.35 11.50
CA THR A 76 -25.83 -2.91 10.94
C THR A 76 -25.99 -3.41 9.50
N GLN A 77 -27.19 -3.29 8.91
CA GLN A 77 -27.51 -3.74 7.55
C GLN A 77 -27.83 -2.54 6.66
N GLY A 78 -27.50 -2.64 5.37
CA GLY A 78 -27.76 -1.59 4.38
C GLY A 78 -26.83 -1.71 3.18
N CYS A 79 -27.02 -0.86 2.17
CA CYS A 79 -26.10 -0.80 1.03
C CYS A 79 -25.07 0.30 1.26
N TYR A 80 -23.81 -0.09 1.39
CA TYR A 80 -22.66 0.80 1.39
C TYR A 80 -22.45 1.35 -0.03
N MET A 81 -22.57 2.67 -0.18
CA MET A 81 -22.43 3.36 -1.46
C MET A 81 -21.11 4.14 -1.48
N ARG A 82 -20.20 3.74 -2.36
CA ARG A 82 -19.00 4.50 -2.72
C ARG A 82 -19.36 5.42 -3.87
N HIS A 83 -19.50 6.72 -3.59
CA HIS A 83 -20.01 7.67 -4.56
C HIS A 83 -18.92 8.30 -5.44
N GLU A 84 -17.64 8.01 -5.19
CA GLU A 84 -16.49 8.48 -5.98
C GLU A 84 -16.33 10.00 -6.11
N VAL A 85 -16.96 10.78 -5.22
CA VAL A 85 -16.85 12.24 -5.21
C VAL A 85 -15.75 12.66 -4.25
N LYS A 86 -14.84 13.51 -4.75
CA LYS A 86 -13.79 14.14 -3.96
C LYS A 86 -14.35 15.32 -3.14
N PRO A 87 -13.65 15.76 -2.08
CA PRO A 87 -14.04 16.95 -1.33
C PRO A 87 -14.33 18.15 -2.24
N ASN A 88 -15.40 18.88 -1.93
CA ASN A 88 -15.84 20.03 -2.72
C ASN A 88 -16.46 21.10 -1.80
N GLY A 89 -16.86 22.23 -2.36
CA GLY A 89 -17.45 23.33 -1.58
C GLY A 89 -16.50 24.03 -0.60
N GLY A 90 -15.18 23.83 -0.74
CA GLY A 90 -14.15 24.50 0.10
C GLY A 90 -13.87 23.85 1.46
N GLY A 91 -14.49 22.70 1.75
CA GLY A 91 -14.23 21.89 2.94
C GLY A 91 -13.31 20.68 2.67
N GLN A 92 -13.13 19.86 3.70
CA GLN A 92 -12.39 18.58 3.72
C GLN A 92 -13.23 17.40 3.23
N PHE A 93 -14.56 17.56 3.18
CA PHE A 93 -15.52 16.53 2.78
C PHE A 93 -16.35 16.97 1.56
N VAL A 94 -17.26 16.11 1.11
CA VAL A 94 -18.21 16.45 0.03
C VAL A 94 -19.35 17.29 0.62
N ASN A 95 -19.36 18.57 0.27
CA ASN A 95 -20.29 19.58 0.77
C ASN A 95 -21.39 19.94 -0.24
N GLN A 96 -21.24 19.51 -1.50
CA GLN A 96 -22.19 19.75 -2.57
C GLN A 96 -22.44 18.45 -3.33
N TYR A 97 -23.68 17.97 -3.37
CA TYR A 97 -24.04 16.74 -4.06
C TYR A 97 -25.52 16.71 -4.41
N THR A 98 -25.88 15.85 -5.37
CA THR A 98 -27.29 15.52 -5.65
C THR A 98 -27.46 14.01 -5.67
N LEU A 99 -28.35 13.50 -4.83
CA LEU A 99 -28.74 12.09 -4.78
C LEU A 99 -30.12 11.92 -5.41
N LEU A 100 -30.24 11.02 -6.38
CA LEU A 100 -31.49 10.70 -7.07
C LEU A 100 -31.82 9.22 -6.90
N MET A 101 -33.10 8.91 -6.70
CA MET A 101 -33.58 7.55 -6.60
C MET A 101 -34.97 7.39 -7.21
N ASP A 102 -35.19 6.28 -7.92
CA ASP A 102 -36.53 5.82 -8.30
C ASP A 102 -36.97 4.78 -7.29
N VAL A 103 -37.90 5.12 -6.41
CA VAL A 103 -38.33 4.27 -5.28
C VAL A 103 -39.83 3.98 -5.30
N MET A 104 -40.20 2.82 -4.76
CA MET A 104 -41.59 2.44 -4.49
C MET A 104 -41.68 1.71 -3.17
N TYR A 105 -42.67 2.06 -2.36
CA TYR A 105 -42.93 1.42 -1.08
C TYR A 105 -44.28 0.69 -1.11
N PRO A 106 -44.29 -0.60 -0.73
CA PRO A 106 -45.52 -1.37 -0.61
C PRO A 106 -46.50 -0.78 0.41
N ALA A 107 -47.80 -1.07 0.25
CA ALA A 107 -48.81 -0.66 1.23
C ALA A 107 -48.47 -0.97 2.70
N PRO A 108 -47.95 -2.16 3.08
CA PRO A 108 -47.53 -2.45 4.46
C PRO A 108 -46.39 -1.57 5.00
N SER A 109 -45.60 -0.95 4.11
CA SER A 109 -44.51 -0.05 4.47
C SER A 109 -44.99 1.40 4.66
N SER A 110 -46.23 1.72 4.29
CA SER A 110 -46.82 3.06 4.43
C SER A 110 -47.06 3.44 5.88
N ASP A 111 -47.11 4.74 6.18
CA ASP A 111 -47.34 5.30 7.51
C ASP A 111 -46.28 4.89 8.57
N GLN A 112 -45.12 4.44 8.10
CA GLN A 112 -43.95 4.10 8.88
C GLN A 112 -42.75 4.95 8.44
N TRP A 113 -41.73 5.06 9.30
CA TRP A 113 -40.47 5.67 8.91
C TRP A 113 -39.74 4.78 7.90
N ARG A 114 -39.21 5.38 6.83
CA ARG A 114 -38.50 4.66 5.76
C ARG A 114 -37.20 5.37 5.40
N ALA A 115 -36.08 4.73 5.68
CA ALA A 115 -34.75 5.26 5.38
C ALA A 115 -34.45 5.19 3.88
N LEU A 116 -33.86 6.26 3.35
CA LEU A 116 -33.32 6.31 2.00
C LEU A 116 -31.79 6.27 2.06
N PHE A 117 -31.20 7.18 2.82
CA PHE A 117 -29.76 7.41 2.85
C PHE A 117 -29.36 8.15 4.13
N GLN A 118 -28.20 7.79 4.69
CA GLN A 118 -27.61 8.52 5.80
C GLN A 118 -26.12 8.78 5.59
N THR A 119 -25.62 9.83 6.24
CA THR A 119 -24.25 10.34 6.01
C THR A 119 -23.16 9.65 6.83
N ASP A 120 -23.48 8.92 7.91
CA ASP A 120 -22.52 8.08 8.63
C ASP A 120 -22.53 6.65 8.03
N PRO A 121 -21.46 6.23 7.34
CA PRO A 121 -21.37 4.88 6.81
C PRO A 121 -21.48 3.75 7.85
N PHE A 122 -21.33 4.05 9.15
CA PHE A 122 -21.34 3.11 10.26
C PHE A 122 -22.56 3.24 11.18
N ASN A 123 -23.44 4.22 10.92
CA ASN A 123 -24.70 4.41 11.65
C ASN A 123 -24.53 4.50 13.18
N HIS A 124 -23.57 5.32 13.64
CA HIS A 124 -23.43 5.57 15.08
C HIS A 124 -24.53 6.51 15.60
N GLU A 125 -24.78 6.51 16.91
CA GLU A 125 -25.81 7.36 17.50
C GLU A 125 -25.41 8.84 17.51
N GLY A 126 -26.29 9.72 17.02
CA GLY A 126 -26.21 11.16 17.25
C GLY A 126 -25.23 11.92 16.36
N ASN A 127 -24.65 11.27 15.36
CA ASN A 127 -23.65 11.85 14.45
C ASN A 127 -24.05 11.77 12.95
N ASP A 128 -25.19 11.18 12.62
CA ASP A 128 -25.64 10.92 11.26
C ASP A 128 -26.71 11.92 10.80
N ALA A 129 -26.70 12.32 9.52
CA ALA A 129 -27.83 13.00 8.88
C ALA A 129 -28.67 11.98 8.12
N ASP A 130 -29.94 11.85 8.52
CA ASP A 130 -30.88 10.91 7.92
C ASP A 130 -31.78 11.59 6.89
N PHE A 131 -31.76 11.06 5.67
CA PHE A 131 -32.80 11.32 4.68
C PHE A 131 -33.84 10.21 4.75
N LEU A 132 -35.06 10.58 5.13
CA LEU A 132 -36.15 9.65 5.38
C LEU A 132 -37.37 9.99 4.51
N VAL A 133 -38.27 9.02 4.41
CA VAL A 133 -39.69 9.26 4.19
C VAL A 133 -40.40 9.22 5.54
N GLY A 134 -41.14 10.28 5.85
CA GLY A 134 -41.85 10.47 7.11
C GLY A 134 -42.97 9.46 7.35
N ASN A 135 -43.36 9.28 8.61
CA ASN A 135 -44.58 8.53 8.95
C ASN A 135 -45.83 9.43 8.89
N ALA A 136 -47.01 8.88 9.19
CA ALA A 136 -48.27 9.64 9.12
C ALA A 136 -48.66 10.38 10.41
N SER A 137 -47.96 10.12 11.53
CA SER A 137 -48.36 10.59 12.87
C SER A 137 -47.58 11.82 13.35
N VAL A 138 -46.57 12.24 12.62
CA VAL A 138 -45.79 13.46 12.84
C VAL A 138 -45.56 14.06 11.45
N LEU A 139 -45.51 15.39 11.31
CA LEU A 139 -45.09 16.17 10.11
C LEU A 139 -46.23 16.82 9.28
N PRO A 140 -45.97 17.95 8.57
CA PRO A 140 -46.98 18.68 7.79
C PRO A 140 -47.49 17.95 6.54
N ASP A 141 -46.68 17.11 5.90
CA ASP A 141 -47.05 16.25 4.77
C ASP A 141 -46.80 14.76 5.14
N PRO A 142 -47.84 13.96 5.46
CA PRO A 142 -47.71 12.53 5.76
C PRO A 142 -47.00 11.78 4.62
N ASN A 143 -46.08 10.87 4.94
CA ASN A 143 -45.32 10.11 3.94
C ASN A 143 -44.48 10.97 2.97
N GLY A 144 -44.14 12.22 3.32
CA GLY A 144 -43.24 13.07 2.52
C GLY A 144 -41.76 12.76 2.72
N VAL A 145 -40.88 13.32 1.89
CA VAL A 145 -39.41 13.15 1.97
C VAL A 145 -38.72 14.33 2.66
N GLY A 146 -37.64 14.07 3.39
CA GLY A 146 -36.82 15.12 4.01
C GLY A 146 -35.94 14.65 5.15
N ALA A 147 -35.54 15.62 5.96
CA ALA A 147 -34.67 15.47 7.14
C ALA A 147 -35.08 16.50 8.21
N GLU A 148 -34.60 16.35 9.45
CA GLU A 148 -34.80 17.33 10.55
C GLU A 148 -36.27 17.76 10.77
N SER A 149 -37.20 16.79 10.77
CA SER A 149 -38.64 17.07 10.96
C SER A 149 -39.28 17.96 9.88
N GLN A 150 -38.66 18.12 8.71
CA GLN A 150 -39.21 18.86 7.57
C GLN A 150 -39.36 17.95 6.36
N PHE A 151 -40.59 17.48 6.14
CA PHE A 151 -40.91 16.50 5.11
C PHE A 151 -41.94 17.06 4.14
N ASN A 152 -41.71 16.87 2.84
CA ASN A 152 -42.56 17.42 1.78
C ASN A 152 -42.81 16.42 0.65
N GLY A 153 -43.94 16.56 -0.04
CA GLY A 153 -44.27 15.76 -1.22
C GLY A 153 -44.66 14.32 -0.86
N SER A 154 -45.86 14.15 -0.30
CA SER A 154 -46.42 12.87 0.16
C SER A 154 -46.38 11.75 -0.88
N PHE A 155 -45.99 10.55 -0.44
CA PHE A 155 -46.03 9.34 -1.26
C PHE A 155 -47.31 8.56 -1.02
N SER A 156 -47.84 8.00 -2.11
CA SER A 156 -48.88 6.96 -2.06
C SER A 156 -48.25 5.57 -2.08
N PRO A 157 -48.86 4.57 -1.41
CA PRO A 157 -48.42 3.18 -1.50
C PRO A 157 -48.44 2.66 -2.95
N ASP A 158 -47.60 1.64 -3.22
CA ASP A 158 -47.56 0.90 -4.48
C ASP A 158 -47.37 1.81 -5.73
N THR A 159 -46.80 3.00 -5.53
CA THR A 159 -46.57 4.01 -6.57
C THR A 159 -45.09 4.33 -6.66
N TRP A 160 -44.58 4.43 -7.89
CA TRP A 160 -43.19 4.80 -8.18
C TRP A 160 -43.01 6.32 -8.14
N TYR A 161 -41.97 6.78 -7.42
CA TYR A 161 -41.56 8.17 -7.34
C TYR A 161 -40.08 8.33 -7.65
N ARG A 162 -39.74 9.38 -8.42
CA ARG A 162 -38.36 9.82 -8.62
C ARG A 162 -38.09 10.91 -7.61
N VAL A 163 -37.20 10.67 -6.67
CA VAL A 163 -36.80 11.67 -5.68
C VAL A 163 -35.42 12.20 -5.95
N ALA A 164 -35.21 13.48 -5.65
CA ALA A 164 -33.89 14.09 -5.66
C ALA A 164 -33.67 14.96 -4.41
N PHE A 165 -32.52 14.77 -3.77
CA PHE A 165 -31.99 15.61 -2.71
C PHE A 165 -30.76 16.35 -3.24
N ALA A 166 -30.90 17.65 -3.52
CA ALA A 166 -29.78 18.51 -3.87
C ALA A 166 -29.30 19.21 -2.61
N VAL A 167 -28.03 19.02 -2.24
CA VAL A 167 -27.38 19.55 -1.04
C VAL A 167 -26.27 20.51 -1.43
N ASP A 168 -26.25 21.69 -0.83
CA ASP A 168 -25.19 22.70 -0.95
C ASP A 168 -24.96 23.34 0.42
N LEU A 169 -23.97 22.85 1.15
CA LEU A 169 -23.64 23.33 2.49
C LEU A 169 -22.89 24.67 2.47
N THR A 170 -22.46 25.13 1.29
CA THR A 170 -21.82 26.43 1.08
C THR A 170 -22.82 27.56 0.85
N ALA A 171 -24.08 27.20 0.55
CA ALA A 171 -25.15 28.15 0.32
C ALA A 171 -25.50 28.96 1.59
N SER A 172 -26.14 30.10 1.38
CA SER A 172 -26.57 31.00 2.47
C SER A 172 -27.58 30.31 3.41
N ALA A 173 -27.49 30.63 4.71
CA ALA A 173 -28.37 30.09 5.74
C ALA A 173 -29.85 30.28 5.36
N GLY A 174 -30.63 29.20 5.32
CA GLY A 174 -32.04 29.21 4.89
C GLY A 174 -32.38 28.17 3.80
N GLN A 175 -31.42 27.82 2.93
CA GLN A 175 -31.66 26.93 1.77
C GLN A 175 -30.40 26.14 1.41
N GLN A 176 -30.12 25.07 2.16
CA GLN A 176 -28.97 24.17 1.91
C GLN A 176 -29.40 22.81 1.35
N LEU A 177 -30.69 22.47 1.45
CA LEU A 177 -31.30 21.29 0.85
C LEU A 177 -32.50 21.68 -0.01
N LYS A 178 -32.56 21.21 -1.25
CA LYS A 178 -33.78 21.19 -2.08
C LYS A 178 -34.24 19.77 -2.35
N LYS A 179 -35.55 19.57 -2.26
CA LYS A 179 -36.22 18.28 -2.35
C LYS A 179 -37.12 18.27 -3.58
N TYR A 180 -37.03 17.24 -4.39
CA TYR A 180 -37.83 17.10 -5.60
C TYR A 180 -38.54 15.76 -5.64
N VAL A 181 -39.76 15.75 -6.17
CA VAL A 181 -40.54 14.54 -6.49
C VAL A 181 -41.00 14.66 -7.93
N ASN A 182 -40.67 13.66 -8.76
CA ASN A 182 -40.98 13.59 -10.19
C ASN A 182 -40.56 14.84 -10.96
N GLY A 183 -39.37 15.38 -10.64
CA GLY A 183 -38.81 16.59 -11.25
C GLY A 183 -39.35 17.91 -10.70
N VAL A 184 -40.35 17.90 -9.81
CA VAL A 184 -40.96 19.11 -9.22
C VAL A 184 -40.36 19.39 -7.85
N ASN A 185 -39.95 20.64 -7.60
CA ASN A 185 -39.48 21.06 -6.28
C ASN A 185 -40.65 21.04 -5.28
N VAL A 186 -40.54 20.23 -4.23
CA VAL A 186 -41.55 20.09 -3.18
C VAL A 186 -41.18 20.79 -1.89
N GLY A 187 -39.92 21.20 -1.71
CA GLY A 187 -39.49 21.88 -0.48
C GLY A 187 -38.04 22.32 -0.47
N SER A 188 -37.72 23.26 0.39
CA SER A 188 -36.35 23.74 0.66
C SER A 188 -36.16 23.92 2.16
N GLN A 189 -34.98 23.60 2.68
CA GLN A 189 -34.69 23.74 4.10
C GLN A 189 -33.22 24.09 4.39
N SER A 190 -33.00 24.71 5.56
CA SER A 190 -31.68 24.80 6.18
C SER A 190 -31.26 23.44 6.75
N LEU A 191 -29.96 23.19 6.77
CA LEU A 191 -29.37 22.00 7.37
C LEU A 191 -28.48 22.42 8.54
N SER A 192 -28.46 21.64 9.61
CA SER A 192 -27.49 21.85 10.70
C SER A 192 -26.06 21.47 10.27
N GLY A 193 -25.05 21.97 11.00
CA GLY A 193 -23.65 21.57 10.85
C GLY A 193 -22.80 22.40 9.87
N GLY A 194 -23.37 22.96 8.80
CA GLY A 194 -22.63 23.76 7.82
C GLY A 194 -21.58 22.95 7.04
N VAL A 195 -20.58 23.63 6.47
CA VAL A 195 -19.48 22.98 5.72
C VAL A 195 -18.74 21.99 6.62
N ASP A 196 -18.51 20.78 6.10
CA ASP A 196 -17.91 19.61 6.74
C ASP A 196 -18.68 19.01 7.94
N GLY A 197 -19.79 19.64 8.33
CA GLY A 197 -20.69 19.16 9.39
C GLY A 197 -21.67 18.08 8.92
N ARG A 198 -22.73 17.86 9.70
CA ARG A 198 -23.64 16.69 9.67
C ARG A 198 -23.99 16.10 8.31
N TYR A 199 -24.27 16.95 7.32
CA TYR A 199 -24.74 16.54 6.00
C TYR A 199 -23.62 16.43 4.94
N ALA A 200 -22.37 16.76 5.29
CA ALA A 200 -21.23 16.54 4.42
C ALA A 200 -20.87 15.05 4.41
N LEU A 201 -20.40 14.54 3.26
CA LEU A 201 -20.11 13.12 3.08
C LEU A 201 -18.60 12.87 3.07
N GLY A 202 -18.19 11.77 3.71
CA GLY A 202 -16.88 11.16 3.47
C GLY A 202 -16.81 10.58 2.05
N PRO A 203 -16.01 9.53 1.79
CA PRO A 203 -16.03 8.86 0.48
C PRO A 203 -17.22 7.92 0.27
N THR A 204 -17.89 7.58 1.37
CA THR A 204 -18.94 6.57 1.41
C THR A 204 -20.09 7.06 2.26
N ALA A 205 -21.25 6.47 1.99
CA ALA A 205 -22.41 6.66 2.83
C ALA A 205 -23.37 5.47 2.68
N LEU A 206 -24.35 5.38 3.57
CA LEU A 206 -25.11 4.15 3.79
C LEU A 206 -26.57 4.33 3.36
N LEU A 207 -27.08 3.38 2.57
CA LEU A 207 -28.42 3.41 2.01
C LEU A 207 -29.37 2.45 2.72
N PHE A 208 -30.65 2.80 2.70
CA PHE A 208 -31.79 1.96 3.14
C PHE A 208 -31.77 1.52 4.62
N THR A 209 -31.06 2.27 5.46
CA THR A 209 -31.03 2.08 6.92
C THR A 209 -30.74 3.41 7.62
N ALA A 210 -31.25 3.59 8.83
CA ALA A 210 -31.07 4.78 9.67
C ALA A 210 -31.58 4.54 11.10
N GLY A 211 -30.98 5.24 12.07
CA GLY A 211 -31.45 5.35 13.46
C GLY A 211 -31.27 4.12 14.35
N ILE A 212 -31.32 4.31 15.68
CA ILE A 212 -31.11 3.27 16.70
C ILE A 212 -32.42 2.73 17.30
N GLY A 213 -32.60 1.40 17.32
CA GLY A 213 -33.76 0.70 17.91
C GLY A 213 -34.09 -0.63 17.22
N ALA A 214 -34.94 -1.47 17.82
CA ALA A 214 -35.35 -2.75 17.24
C ALA A 214 -36.12 -2.55 15.92
N GLY A 215 -35.42 -2.69 14.78
CA GLY A 215 -35.94 -2.54 13.42
C GLY A 215 -35.63 -1.20 12.72
N GLY A 216 -34.92 -0.26 13.38
CA GLY A 216 -34.53 1.03 12.80
C GLY A 216 -35.68 1.87 12.20
N PHE A 217 -35.34 2.94 11.48
CA PHE A 217 -36.28 3.76 10.69
C PHE A 217 -36.48 3.21 9.27
N THR A 218 -36.48 1.88 9.10
CA THR A 218 -36.47 1.25 7.77
C THR A 218 -37.58 0.22 7.58
N ARG A 219 -38.08 0.10 6.35
CA ARG A 219 -39.14 -0.82 5.94
C ARG A 219 -38.83 -1.36 4.54
N PRO A 220 -39.42 -2.50 4.15
CA PRO A 220 -39.16 -3.08 2.85
C PRO A 220 -39.62 -2.15 1.73
N GLY A 221 -38.90 -2.15 0.62
CA GLY A 221 -39.19 -1.30 -0.54
C GLY A 221 -38.50 -1.79 -1.79
N PHE A 222 -38.76 -1.09 -2.89
CA PHE A 222 -38.12 -1.31 -4.19
C PHE A 222 -37.41 -0.05 -4.64
N VAL A 223 -36.27 -0.24 -5.31
CA VAL A 223 -35.56 0.81 -6.01
C VAL A 223 -35.20 0.35 -7.41
N ASN A 224 -35.55 1.16 -8.41
CA ASN A 224 -35.29 0.87 -9.82
C ASN A 224 -33.94 1.43 -10.25
N SER A 225 -33.59 2.64 -9.80
CA SER A 225 -32.30 3.24 -10.11
C SER A 225 -31.86 4.21 -9.02
N ILE A 226 -30.56 4.28 -8.80
CA ILE A 226 -29.90 5.23 -7.89
C ILE A 226 -28.85 5.99 -8.70
N GLN A 227 -28.77 7.31 -8.55
CA GLN A 227 -27.74 8.13 -9.20
C GLN A 227 -27.17 9.15 -8.20
N PHE A 228 -25.85 9.23 -8.15
CA PHE A 228 -25.12 10.20 -7.35
C PHE A 228 -24.39 11.18 -8.27
N VAL A 229 -24.54 12.48 -8.01
CA VAL A 229 -23.94 13.56 -8.80
C VAL A 229 -23.00 14.38 -7.93
N ASN A 230 -21.79 14.61 -8.43
CA ASN A 230 -20.86 15.58 -7.85
C ASN A 230 -21.41 17.00 -8.05
N GLY A 231 -21.74 17.66 -6.95
CA GLY A 231 -22.24 19.03 -6.93
C GLY A 231 -23.76 19.17 -6.93
N TRP A 232 -24.19 20.42 -6.94
CA TRP A 232 -25.60 20.80 -6.91
C TRP A 232 -26.20 20.82 -8.32
N MET A 233 -27.17 19.94 -8.58
CA MET A 233 -27.92 19.98 -9.84
C MET A 233 -28.85 21.19 -9.90
N SER A 234 -28.87 21.87 -11.05
CA SER A 234 -29.81 22.98 -11.27
C SER A 234 -31.26 22.49 -11.25
N PRO A 235 -32.23 23.31 -10.78
CA PRO A 235 -33.64 22.95 -10.81
C PRO A 235 -34.15 22.55 -12.20
N ALA A 236 -33.66 23.20 -13.26
CA ALA A 236 -34.02 22.87 -14.65
C ALA A 236 -33.52 21.48 -15.07
N ALA A 237 -32.32 21.08 -14.64
CA ALA A 237 -31.77 19.76 -14.92
C ALA A 237 -32.60 18.67 -14.21
N ILE A 238 -32.99 18.89 -12.95
CA ILE A 238 -33.83 17.94 -12.21
C ILE A 238 -35.24 17.87 -12.82
N ALA A 239 -35.83 19.00 -13.20
CA ALA A 239 -37.14 19.04 -13.85
C ALA A 239 -37.17 18.26 -15.18
N ALA A 240 -36.08 18.30 -15.96
CA ALA A 240 -35.96 17.57 -17.21
C ALA A 240 -35.95 16.04 -17.04
N LEU A 241 -35.65 15.51 -15.84
CA LEU A 241 -35.68 14.07 -15.55
C LEU A 241 -37.08 13.51 -15.37
N GLY A 242 -38.09 14.33 -15.09
CA GLY A 242 -39.48 13.88 -14.90
C GLY A 242 -39.65 12.83 -13.79
N GLY A 243 -40.63 11.94 -13.95
CA GLY A 243 -40.88 10.79 -13.06
C GLY A 243 -40.17 9.50 -13.48
N PRO A 244 -40.29 8.42 -12.69
CA PRO A 244 -39.67 7.13 -13.00
C PRO A 244 -40.19 6.50 -14.29
N THR A 245 -39.30 5.79 -14.98
CA THR A 245 -39.58 4.96 -16.16
C THR A 245 -38.98 3.57 -15.96
N ALA A 246 -39.43 2.56 -16.70
CA ALA A 246 -38.81 1.24 -16.66
C ALA A 246 -37.32 1.25 -17.03
N ASP A 247 -36.90 2.20 -17.88
CA ASP A 247 -35.49 2.42 -18.25
C ASP A 247 -34.65 3.10 -17.15
N GLY A 248 -35.22 3.43 -15.99
CA GLY A 248 -34.51 4.05 -14.87
C GLY A 248 -34.05 5.49 -15.10
N LEU A 249 -33.05 5.92 -14.33
CA LEU A 249 -32.38 7.20 -14.50
C LEU A 249 -31.45 7.14 -15.73
N PRO A 250 -31.41 8.17 -16.59
CA PRO A 250 -30.52 8.16 -17.74
C PRO A 250 -29.07 8.06 -17.26
N ALA A 251 -28.31 7.10 -17.82
CA ALA A 251 -26.89 6.91 -17.54
C ALA A 251 -26.13 8.23 -17.67
N GLY A 252 -25.57 8.72 -16.55
CA GLY A 252 -24.70 9.89 -16.61
C GLY A 252 -23.25 9.48 -16.79
N ASN A 253 -22.61 9.91 -17.90
CA ASN A 253 -21.29 10.55 -17.88
C ASN A 253 -20.66 10.80 -19.26
N ALA A 254 -19.75 11.78 -19.26
CA ALA A 254 -18.78 12.14 -20.30
C ALA A 254 -19.33 12.10 -21.72
N ALA A 255 -19.91 13.22 -22.15
CA ALA A 255 -20.43 13.40 -23.50
C ALA A 255 -19.42 12.95 -24.56
N ILE A 256 -19.72 11.87 -25.28
CA ILE A 256 -19.20 11.65 -26.62
C ILE A 256 -20.07 12.50 -27.55
N ARG A 257 -19.63 13.73 -27.80
CA ARG A 257 -20.32 14.62 -28.74
C ARG A 257 -19.91 14.21 -30.15
N ILE A 258 -20.77 13.48 -30.86
CA ILE A 258 -20.54 13.23 -32.29
C ILE A 258 -20.51 14.58 -33.00
N THR A 259 -19.36 14.93 -33.58
CA THR A 259 -19.12 16.20 -34.26
C THR A 259 -19.45 16.13 -35.73
N ASN A 260 -19.30 14.95 -36.35
CA ASN A 260 -19.52 14.79 -37.78
C ASN A 260 -19.73 13.31 -38.17
N LEU A 261 -20.58 13.07 -39.18
CA LEU A 261 -20.79 11.79 -39.84
C LEU A 261 -20.45 11.94 -41.33
N VAL A 262 -19.44 11.22 -41.81
CA VAL A 262 -19.03 11.25 -43.22
C VAL A 262 -19.37 9.91 -43.86
N ALA A 263 -20.36 9.91 -44.76
CA ALA A 263 -20.74 8.71 -45.51
C ALA A 263 -19.86 8.53 -46.76
N ALA A 264 -19.48 7.28 -47.03
CA ALA A 264 -18.85 6.80 -48.25
C ALA A 264 -19.64 5.61 -48.81
N ALA A 265 -19.35 5.18 -50.05
CA ALA A 265 -20.14 4.15 -50.74
C ALA A 265 -20.29 2.80 -49.99
N ALA A 266 -19.36 2.47 -49.08
CA ALA A 266 -19.36 1.22 -48.31
C ALA A 266 -19.14 1.41 -46.79
N SER A 267 -19.06 2.65 -46.29
CA SER A 267 -18.79 2.91 -44.87
C SER A 267 -19.31 4.27 -44.41
N VAL A 268 -19.48 4.43 -43.09
CA VAL A 268 -19.77 5.69 -42.40
C VAL A 268 -18.64 5.95 -41.42
N THR A 269 -18.00 7.11 -41.53
CA THR A 269 -17.03 7.59 -40.54
C THR A 269 -17.74 8.45 -39.51
N LEU A 270 -17.74 8.01 -38.25
CA LEU A 270 -18.18 8.79 -37.10
C LEU A 270 -16.99 9.59 -36.55
N ASN A 271 -17.20 10.86 -36.27
CA ASN A 271 -16.25 11.72 -35.55
C ASN A 271 -16.89 12.21 -34.26
N TRP A 272 -16.15 12.31 -33.18
CA TRP A 272 -16.66 12.78 -31.90
C TRP A 272 -15.68 13.68 -31.13
N MET A 273 -16.15 14.22 -30.00
CA MET A 273 -15.34 14.78 -28.93
C MET A 273 -15.63 14.00 -27.65
N SER A 274 -14.60 13.67 -26.88
CA SER A 274 -14.68 13.04 -25.55
C SER A 274 -13.70 13.77 -24.61
N PRO A 275 -13.73 13.51 -23.29
CA PRO A 275 -12.59 13.82 -22.43
C PRO A 275 -11.30 13.19 -23.00
N ASP A 276 -10.15 13.77 -22.64
CA ASP A 276 -8.86 13.27 -23.10
C ASP A 276 -8.58 11.87 -22.54
N GLY A 277 -8.05 10.97 -23.38
CA GLY A 277 -7.78 9.58 -23.03
C GLY A 277 -7.93 8.63 -24.22
N ALA A 278 -7.25 7.48 -24.17
CA ALA A 278 -7.43 6.44 -25.17
C ALA A 278 -8.82 5.80 -25.03
N CYS A 279 -9.43 5.38 -26.13
CA CYS A 279 -10.73 4.70 -26.12
C CYS A 279 -10.64 3.36 -26.85
N PHE A 280 -11.61 2.48 -26.67
CA PHE A 280 -11.80 1.29 -27.51
C PHE A 280 -13.23 1.26 -28.03
N VAL A 281 -13.45 0.52 -29.12
CA VAL A 281 -14.78 0.37 -29.71
C VAL A 281 -15.16 -1.08 -29.73
N GLU A 282 -16.39 -1.35 -29.32
CA GLU A 282 -16.99 -2.67 -29.40
C GLU A 282 -18.27 -2.64 -30.24
N ARG A 283 -18.63 -3.80 -30.79
CA ARG A 283 -19.79 -4.00 -31.65
C ARG A 283 -20.64 -5.17 -31.18
N THR A 284 -21.95 -5.05 -31.38
CA THR A 284 -22.91 -6.15 -31.29
C THR A 284 -23.95 -6.04 -32.42
N THR A 285 -24.68 -7.12 -32.71
CA THR A 285 -25.85 -7.13 -33.60
C THR A 285 -27.17 -6.95 -32.85
N ASN A 286 -27.15 -7.01 -31.52
CA ASN A 286 -28.29 -6.81 -30.63
C ASN A 286 -27.87 -5.90 -29.47
N LEU A 287 -28.53 -4.75 -29.31
CA LEU A 287 -28.21 -3.77 -28.26
C LEU A 287 -28.29 -4.37 -26.86
N PHE A 288 -29.16 -5.36 -26.66
CA PHE A 288 -29.34 -6.09 -25.40
C PHE A 288 -28.40 -7.29 -25.25
N SER A 289 -27.44 -7.49 -26.16
CA SER A 289 -26.44 -8.55 -26.03
C SER A 289 -25.48 -8.24 -24.89
N PRO A 290 -25.22 -9.20 -23.96
CA PRO A 290 -24.17 -9.04 -22.95
C PRO A 290 -22.76 -9.13 -23.56
N ASN A 291 -22.64 -9.75 -24.73
CA ASN A 291 -21.36 -9.98 -25.41
C ASN A 291 -21.17 -8.95 -26.52
N TRP A 292 -20.18 -8.08 -26.36
CA TRP A 292 -19.74 -7.11 -27.35
C TRP A 292 -18.35 -7.53 -27.87
N GLN A 293 -18.15 -7.43 -29.18
CA GLN A 293 -16.86 -7.77 -29.80
C GLN A 293 -16.03 -6.50 -29.96
N VAL A 294 -14.81 -6.48 -29.41
CA VAL A 294 -13.85 -5.40 -29.65
C VAL A 294 -13.52 -5.34 -31.14
N VAL A 295 -13.80 -4.19 -31.77
CA VAL A 295 -13.52 -3.92 -33.18
C VAL A 295 -12.29 -3.05 -33.36
N ASN A 296 -11.93 -2.29 -32.32
CA ASN A 296 -10.72 -1.48 -32.29
C ASN A 296 -10.21 -1.39 -30.85
N SER A 297 -8.99 -1.86 -30.61
CA SER A 297 -8.45 -2.04 -29.26
C SER A 297 -7.96 -0.74 -28.61
N THR A 298 -7.55 0.24 -29.41
CA THR A 298 -7.13 1.57 -28.95
C THR A 298 -7.37 2.59 -30.05
N ILE A 299 -8.13 3.64 -29.76
CA ILE A 299 -8.37 4.78 -30.66
C ILE A 299 -7.92 6.05 -29.93
N THR A 300 -6.90 6.70 -30.49
CA THR A 300 -6.38 8.01 -30.05
C THR A 300 -7.00 9.16 -30.86
N ASN A 301 -7.41 8.85 -32.10
CA ASN A 301 -8.13 9.78 -32.95
C ASN A 301 -9.62 9.71 -32.62
N ARG A 302 -10.30 10.85 -32.58
CA ARG A 302 -11.73 10.88 -32.21
C ARG A 302 -12.64 10.51 -33.40
N ASN A 303 -12.29 9.44 -34.11
CA ASN A 303 -13.05 8.94 -35.26
C ASN A 303 -13.09 7.39 -35.36
N LEU A 304 -14.15 6.86 -35.98
CA LEU A 304 -14.39 5.44 -36.18
C LEU A 304 -15.02 5.23 -37.56
N ASN A 305 -14.44 4.36 -38.38
CA ASN A 305 -15.01 3.98 -39.67
C ASN A 305 -15.82 2.68 -39.53
N VAL A 306 -17.10 2.73 -39.89
CA VAL A 306 -18.07 1.64 -39.74
C VAL A 306 -18.54 1.18 -41.11
N PRO A 307 -18.43 -0.12 -41.47
CA PRO A 307 -18.93 -0.60 -42.77
C PRO A 307 -20.46 -0.52 -42.84
N ILE A 308 -20.98 -0.09 -44.00
CA ILE A 308 -22.42 -0.14 -44.30
C ILE A 308 -22.73 -1.59 -44.71
N SER A 309 -23.51 -2.30 -43.90
CA SER A 309 -23.90 -3.70 -44.14
C SER A 309 -25.43 -3.86 -44.11
N SER A 310 -25.94 -4.97 -44.66
CA SER A 310 -27.39 -5.28 -44.65
C SER A 310 -27.96 -5.64 -43.28
N ASN A 311 -27.12 -5.75 -42.24
CA ASN A 311 -27.51 -6.15 -40.89
C ASN A 311 -27.38 -4.98 -39.91
N THR A 312 -28.34 -4.85 -38.98
CA THR A 312 -28.26 -3.89 -37.87
C THR A 312 -27.06 -4.20 -36.97
N ALA A 313 -26.28 -3.18 -36.63
CA ALA A 313 -25.16 -3.26 -35.71
C ALA A 313 -25.16 -2.07 -34.76
N PHE A 314 -24.78 -2.33 -33.50
CA PHE A 314 -24.65 -1.34 -32.45
C PHE A 314 -23.18 -1.22 -32.07
N TYR A 315 -22.75 0.01 -31.80
CA TYR A 315 -21.37 0.34 -31.43
C TYR A 315 -21.37 1.10 -30.12
N ARG A 316 -20.42 0.79 -29.23
CA ARG A 316 -20.15 1.58 -28.03
C ARG A 316 -18.67 1.93 -27.95
N VAL A 317 -18.38 3.09 -27.40
CA VAL A 317 -17.03 3.57 -27.15
C VAL A 317 -16.80 3.45 -25.65
N GLY A 318 -15.83 2.63 -25.26
CA GLY A 318 -15.33 2.59 -23.89
C GLY A 318 -14.13 3.51 -23.75
N GLN A 319 -14.03 4.26 -22.66
CA GLN A 319 -12.79 4.97 -22.34
C GLN A 319 -11.81 3.98 -21.71
N ILE A 320 -10.60 3.90 -22.24
CA ILE A 320 -9.49 3.23 -21.56
C ILE A 320 -9.07 4.18 -20.44
N LYS A 321 -9.49 3.86 -19.23
CA LYS A 321 -8.92 4.47 -18.03
C LYS A 321 -7.73 3.60 -17.64
N PRO A 322 -6.48 4.05 -17.90
CA PRO A 322 -5.34 3.35 -17.32
C PRO A 322 -5.55 3.28 -15.80
N ASP A 323 -5.21 2.13 -15.21
CA ASP A 323 -5.24 1.98 -13.76
C ASP A 323 -4.28 3.01 -13.13
N ILE A 324 -4.39 3.20 -11.82
CA ILE A 324 -3.52 4.12 -11.10
C ILE A 324 -2.05 3.73 -11.30
N ARG A 325 -1.17 4.72 -11.22
CA ARG A 325 0.29 4.55 -11.20
C ARG A 325 0.80 5.10 -9.88
N VAL A 326 1.87 4.51 -9.34
CA VAL A 326 2.59 5.14 -8.21
C VAL A 326 3.01 6.53 -8.63
N GLY A 327 2.76 7.52 -7.77
CA GLY A 327 2.93 8.90 -8.18
C GLY A 327 1.90 9.83 -7.56
N GLN A 328 2.06 11.11 -7.89
CA GLN A 328 1.04 12.10 -7.64
C GLN A 328 -0.11 11.87 -8.62
N LEU A 329 -1.31 11.71 -8.07
CA LEU A 329 -2.55 11.61 -8.81
C LEU A 329 -3.14 13.02 -9.05
N PRO A 330 -4.14 13.16 -9.93
CA PRO A 330 -4.88 14.41 -10.07
C PRO A 330 -5.40 14.92 -8.71
N ASP A 331 -5.45 16.23 -8.56
CA ASP A 331 -5.95 16.93 -7.36
C ASP A 331 -5.09 16.76 -6.08
N GLY A 332 -3.86 16.27 -6.21
CA GLY A 332 -2.87 16.28 -5.12
C GLY A 332 -2.81 15.01 -4.26
N GLU A 333 -3.64 14.01 -4.56
CA GLU A 333 -3.57 12.68 -3.93
C GLU A 333 -2.28 11.94 -4.33
N GLN A 334 -1.91 10.92 -3.56
CA GLN A 334 -0.68 10.15 -3.78
C GLN A 334 -0.97 8.66 -3.80
N ALA A 335 -0.68 7.98 -4.91
CA ALA A 335 -0.65 6.53 -4.96
C ALA A 335 0.73 6.03 -4.56
N ILE A 336 0.78 5.02 -3.70
CA ILE A 336 2.02 4.39 -3.23
C ILE A 336 2.16 2.96 -3.79
N PRO A 337 3.37 2.35 -3.74
CA PRO A 337 3.63 1.00 -4.28
C PRO A 337 2.74 -0.13 -3.73
N SER A 338 2.08 0.04 -2.57
CA SER A 338 1.08 -0.89 -2.05
C SER A 338 -0.31 -0.76 -2.70
N LYS A 339 -0.48 0.11 -3.72
CA LYS A 339 -1.77 0.49 -4.34
C LYS A 339 -2.72 1.27 -3.42
N GLN A 340 -2.29 1.60 -2.20
CA GLN A 340 -3.03 2.49 -1.32
C GLN A 340 -2.94 3.94 -1.82
N ILE A 341 -3.93 4.75 -1.45
CA ILE A 341 -3.97 6.19 -1.77
C ILE A 341 -3.82 6.99 -0.48
N LEU A 342 -2.85 7.90 -0.41
CA LEU A 342 -2.69 8.77 0.74
C LEU A 342 -3.62 9.98 0.62
N ARG A 343 -4.39 10.20 1.69
CA ARG A 343 -5.29 11.35 1.87
C ARG A 343 -5.20 11.82 3.32
N ALA A 344 -4.05 12.31 3.73
CA ALA A 344 -3.81 12.70 5.12
C ALA A 344 -4.80 13.80 5.57
N ALA A 345 -5.31 13.67 6.80
CA ALA A 345 -6.12 14.70 7.42
C ALA A 345 -5.27 15.91 7.85
N GLY A 346 -5.92 17.07 7.97
CA GLY A 346 -5.28 18.28 8.48
C GLY A 346 -4.23 18.90 7.54
N LYS A 347 -3.17 19.48 8.11
CA LYS A 347 -2.11 20.18 7.36
C LYS A 347 -0.85 19.33 7.31
N GLN A 348 -0.14 19.37 6.19
CA GLN A 348 1.10 18.63 5.96
C GLN A 348 2.30 19.59 5.85
N ILE A 349 3.45 19.16 6.35
CA ILE A 349 4.77 19.66 5.93
C ILE A 349 5.59 18.53 5.31
N GLN A 350 6.47 18.88 4.38
CA GLN A 350 7.35 17.95 3.67
C GLN A 350 8.82 18.33 3.87
N PHE A 351 9.70 17.34 3.95
CA PHE A 351 11.14 17.53 4.11
C PHE A 351 11.93 16.31 3.60
N SER A 352 13.22 16.49 3.30
CA SER A 352 14.08 15.38 2.85
C SER A 352 14.46 14.45 4.01
N GLY A 353 14.39 13.14 3.78
CA GLY A 353 14.73 12.10 4.76
C GLY A 353 13.51 11.31 5.26
N ARG A 354 13.70 10.54 6.33
CA ARG A 354 12.67 9.75 7.00
C ARG A 354 12.61 10.12 8.49
N PRO A 355 11.49 10.69 8.98
CA PRO A 355 11.32 10.95 10.39
C PRO A 355 11.00 9.65 11.14
N VAL A 356 11.56 9.47 12.33
CA VAL A 356 11.37 8.24 13.12
C VAL A 356 10.77 8.52 14.49
N ASP A 357 10.79 9.78 14.95
CA ASP A 357 10.28 10.18 16.25
C ASP A 357 10.03 11.71 16.32
N LEU A 358 9.24 12.17 17.29
CA LEU A 358 9.05 13.60 17.56
C LEU A 358 8.71 13.92 19.02
N VAL A 359 8.96 15.16 19.44
CA VAL A 359 8.56 15.66 20.76
C VAL A 359 7.99 17.07 20.67
N LEU A 360 6.95 17.35 21.46
CA LEU A 360 6.35 18.67 21.64
C LEU A 360 7.07 19.44 22.77
N SER A 361 7.34 20.72 22.58
CA SER A 361 7.91 21.56 23.65
C SER A 361 6.93 21.67 24.84
N PRO A 362 7.41 21.78 26.09
CA PRO A 362 6.54 21.91 27.26
C PRO A 362 5.56 23.10 27.20
N ASP A 363 5.91 24.16 26.48
CA ASP A 363 5.04 25.33 26.26
C ASP A 363 4.10 25.20 25.04
N GLY A 364 4.16 24.08 24.32
CA GLY A 364 3.30 23.74 23.19
C GLY A 364 3.58 24.54 21.91
N LYS A 365 4.68 25.29 21.83
CA LYS A 365 4.95 26.19 20.71
C LYS A 365 5.76 25.56 19.57
N PHE A 366 6.59 24.58 19.88
CA PHE A 366 7.51 23.98 18.90
C PHE A 366 7.46 22.46 18.93
N ILE A 367 7.63 21.87 17.75
CA ILE A 367 7.80 20.43 17.59
C ILE A 367 9.20 20.17 17.07
N TYR A 368 9.88 19.23 17.71
CA TYR A 368 11.18 18.75 17.30
C TYR A 368 11.02 17.37 16.69
N ILE A 369 11.40 17.21 15.43
CA ILE A 369 11.25 15.96 14.70
C ILE A 369 12.64 15.34 14.50
N LYS A 370 12.81 14.12 15.00
CA LYS A 370 13.98 13.28 14.75
C LYS A 370 13.87 12.70 13.35
N ASN A 371 14.55 13.34 12.41
CA ASN A 371 14.75 12.81 11.07
C ASN A 371 16.09 12.08 11.00
N ILE A 372 16.25 11.13 10.09
CA ILE A 372 17.43 10.24 10.10
C ILE A 372 18.77 10.97 9.92
N ASN A 373 18.78 12.08 9.16
CA ASN A 373 20.00 12.84 8.86
C ASN A 373 20.10 14.18 9.60
N ASN A 374 19.01 14.64 10.22
CA ASN A 374 18.95 15.96 10.85
C ASN A 374 17.84 16.06 11.90
N LEU A 375 17.96 17.04 12.78
CA LEU A 375 16.89 17.50 13.67
C LEU A 375 16.12 18.63 12.97
N LEU A 376 14.79 18.52 12.96
CA LEU A 376 13.89 19.53 12.39
C LEU A 376 13.16 20.26 13.51
N VAL A 377 12.97 21.56 13.35
CA VAL A 377 12.21 22.41 14.28
C VAL A 377 11.02 23.00 13.55
N VAL A 378 9.82 22.78 14.08
CA VAL A 378 8.56 23.20 13.48
C VAL A 378 7.82 24.10 14.46
N ASP A 379 7.35 25.26 14.00
CA ASP A 379 6.43 26.09 14.78
C ASP A 379 5.05 25.44 14.78
N ALA A 380 4.54 25.10 15.97
CA ALA A 380 3.29 24.37 16.13
C ALA A 380 2.08 25.21 15.70
N ALA A 381 2.11 26.54 15.86
CA ALA A 381 0.99 27.41 15.54
C ALA A 381 0.86 27.62 14.03
N THR A 382 1.93 28.02 13.36
CA THR A 382 1.95 28.29 11.91
C THR A 382 2.11 27.02 11.09
N TRP A 383 2.54 25.91 11.70
CA TRP A 383 2.89 24.65 11.04
C TRP A 383 3.99 24.83 9.98
N ALA A 384 5.02 25.59 10.32
CA ALA A 384 6.13 25.91 9.42
C ALA A 384 7.44 25.30 9.92
N LEU A 385 8.21 24.71 9.01
CA LEU A 385 9.59 24.29 9.29
C LEU A 385 10.47 25.53 9.44
N VAL A 386 10.95 25.79 10.67
CA VAL A 386 11.75 26.98 11.00
C VAL A 386 13.25 26.70 11.07
N GLN A 387 13.66 25.44 11.27
CA GLN A 387 15.07 25.07 11.29
C GLN A 387 15.31 23.61 10.87
N THR A 388 16.44 23.35 10.18
CA THR A 388 16.96 22.01 9.86
C THR A 388 18.43 21.93 10.27
N ILE A 389 18.80 20.95 11.08
CA ILE A 389 20.10 20.89 11.75
C ILE A 389 20.73 19.52 11.54
N SER A 390 21.82 19.44 10.79
CA SER A 390 22.54 18.18 10.59
C SER A 390 23.12 17.63 11.90
N TYR A 391 23.09 16.31 12.05
CA TYR A 391 23.81 15.67 13.14
C TYR A 391 25.32 15.77 12.92
N PRO A 392 26.11 15.89 14.00
CA PRO A 392 27.57 15.98 13.91
C PRO A 392 28.27 14.63 13.64
N GLY A 393 27.53 13.51 13.70
CA GLY A 393 28.07 12.15 13.60
C GLY A 393 27.21 11.21 12.77
N SER A 394 27.02 9.98 13.25
CA SER A 394 26.48 8.82 12.53
C SER A 394 25.01 8.88 12.09
N GLY A 395 24.35 10.04 12.15
CA GLY A 395 22.90 10.16 11.93
C GLY A 395 22.10 9.78 13.18
N ALA A 396 20.78 9.63 13.03
CA ALA A 396 19.85 9.26 14.09
C ALA A 396 19.55 7.75 14.10
N SER A 397 19.38 7.18 15.30
CA SER A 397 18.87 5.81 15.49
C SER A 397 17.35 5.74 15.26
N LEU A 398 16.76 4.56 15.48
CA LEU A 398 15.39 4.22 15.06
C LEU A 398 14.26 4.85 15.90
N HIS A 399 14.59 5.40 17.07
CA HIS A 399 13.66 6.04 18.01
C HIS A 399 14.48 6.84 19.04
N GLY A 400 13.88 7.75 19.80
CA GLY A 400 14.51 8.43 20.92
C GLY A 400 14.85 9.89 20.65
N ILE A 401 13.89 10.74 20.99
CA ILE A 401 14.05 12.18 21.20
C ILE A 401 13.35 12.58 22.51
N ALA A 402 14.00 13.43 23.32
CA ALA A 402 13.38 13.94 24.54
C ALA A 402 13.84 15.37 24.84
N MET A 403 13.00 16.12 25.54
CA MET A 403 13.34 17.46 26.01
C MET A 403 13.48 17.50 27.52
N ARG A 404 14.29 18.45 28.00
CA ARG A 404 14.21 18.88 29.39
C ARG A 404 12.82 19.43 29.69
N HIS A 405 12.32 19.19 30.89
CA HIS A 405 11.05 19.72 31.37
C HIS A 405 11.07 21.26 31.42
N SER A 406 12.25 21.85 31.65
CA SER A 406 12.48 23.29 31.52
C SER A 406 12.36 23.84 30.09
N GLY A 407 12.30 22.99 29.07
CA GLY A 407 12.30 23.37 27.64
C GLY A 407 13.64 23.88 27.13
N SER A 408 14.70 23.85 27.96
CA SER A 408 15.99 24.48 27.65
C SER A 408 16.89 23.67 26.72
N HIS A 409 16.67 22.35 26.62
CA HIS A 409 17.48 21.45 25.81
C HIS A 409 16.63 20.34 25.18
N VAL A 410 17.03 19.89 24.00
CA VAL A 410 16.54 18.68 23.34
C VAL A 410 17.69 17.69 23.19
N TYR A 411 17.39 16.40 23.30
CA TYR A 411 18.31 15.29 23.24
C TYR A 411 17.83 14.27 22.20
N VAL A 412 18.75 13.72 21.42
CA VAL A 412 18.44 12.75 20.35
C VAL A 412 19.53 11.69 20.32
N THR A 413 19.12 10.43 20.27
CA THR A 413 20.04 9.31 20.16
C THR A 413 20.49 9.09 18.71
N GLY A 414 21.80 8.87 18.55
CA GLY A 414 22.46 8.67 17.27
C GLY A 414 22.54 7.19 16.85
N ALA A 415 22.79 6.94 15.58
CA ALA A 415 22.77 5.59 15.00
C ALA A 415 24.02 4.74 15.33
N GLY A 416 24.98 5.27 16.09
CA GLY A 416 26.19 4.57 16.53
C GLY A 416 26.22 4.42 18.05
N ASN A 417 26.98 5.28 18.72
CA ASN A 417 27.15 5.32 20.17
C ASN A 417 27.03 6.76 20.71
N GLU A 418 26.14 7.55 20.11
CA GLU A 418 26.00 8.98 20.40
C GLU A 418 24.67 9.31 21.07
N LEU A 419 24.72 10.22 22.04
CA LEU A 419 23.57 11.01 22.47
C LEU A 419 23.89 12.48 22.19
N TYR A 420 23.18 13.09 21.26
CA TYR A 420 23.39 14.47 20.89
C TYR A 420 22.56 15.39 21.81
N GLU A 421 23.18 16.49 22.26
CA GLU A 421 22.55 17.52 23.10
C GLU A 421 22.51 18.85 22.35
N TRP A 422 21.34 19.50 22.35
CA TRP A 422 21.17 20.84 21.79
C TRP A 422 20.49 21.77 22.78
N ALA A 423 20.98 22.99 22.86
CA ALA A 423 20.35 24.07 23.61
C ALA A 423 19.22 24.71 22.79
N VAL A 424 18.16 25.08 23.48
CA VAL A 424 16.93 25.68 22.93
C VAL A 424 16.74 27.06 23.56
N SER A 425 16.64 28.09 22.73
CA SER A 425 16.33 29.45 23.18
C SER A 425 14.82 29.66 23.34
N VAL A 426 14.43 30.78 23.98
CA VAL A 426 13.02 31.13 24.23
C VAL A 426 12.18 31.26 22.94
N ASN A 427 12.81 31.59 21.81
CA ASN A 427 12.17 31.66 20.49
C ASN A 427 12.26 30.35 19.68
N GLY A 428 12.63 29.23 20.31
CA GLY A 428 12.71 27.91 19.67
C GLY A 428 13.92 27.69 18.76
N THR A 429 14.89 28.62 18.72
CA THR A 429 16.14 28.40 17.97
C THR A 429 16.96 27.34 18.68
N VAL A 430 17.42 26.35 17.92
CA VAL A 430 18.20 25.23 18.44
C VAL A 430 19.65 25.34 18.01
N THR A 431 20.58 25.16 18.94
CA THR A 431 22.02 25.17 18.68
C THR A 431 22.68 23.94 19.27
N PHE A 432 23.53 23.28 18.48
CA PHE A 432 24.27 22.11 18.95
C PHE A 432 25.16 22.46 20.14
N SER A 433 25.06 21.68 21.22
CA SER A 433 25.83 21.87 22.44
C SER A 433 27.02 20.92 22.47
N ARG A 434 26.77 19.60 22.46
CA ARG A 434 27.83 18.57 22.47
C ARG A 434 27.28 17.19 22.09
N THR A 435 28.21 16.27 21.81
CA THR A 435 27.92 14.82 21.73
C THR A 435 28.33 14.16 23.04
N ILE A 436 27.40 13.48 23.68
CA ILE A 436 27.63 12.63 24.84
C ILE A 436 27.93 11.20 24.33
N ALA A 437 29.07 10.64 24.74
CA ALA A 437 29.51 9.33 24.30
C ALA A 437 28.79 8.21 25.08
N MET A 438 28.07 7.36 24.37
CA MET A 438 27.49 6.12 24.91
C MET A 438 28.52 4.97 24.86
N PRO A 439 28.31 3.90 25.63
CA PRO A 439 29.19 2.72 25.57
C PRO A 439 29.26 2.13 24.16
N GLY A 440 30.41 1.56 23.79
CA GLY A 440 30.59 0.94 22.47
C GLY A 440 29.65 -0.25 22.26
N GLY A 441 29.09 -0.36 21.05
CA GLY A 441 28.09 -1.38 20.71
C GLY A 441 26.75 -1.12 21.39
N SER A 442 26.37 0.15 21.56
CA SER A 442 25.12 0.51 22.24
C SER A 442 23.92 0.54 21.31
N PHE A 443 24.04 1.22 20.16
CA PHE A 443 22.91 1.57 19.28
C PHE A 443 21.75 2.17 20.11
N PRO A 444 21.93 3.39 20.63
CA PRO A 444 20.99 3.96 21.59
C PRO A 444 19.63 4.27 20.93
N CYS A 445 18.53 3.92 21.58
CA CYS A 445 17.16 4.11 21.09
C CYS A 445 16.42 5.16 21.94
N GLY A 446 15.26 4.82 22.52
CA GLY A 446 14.45 5.69 23.35
C GLY A 446 15.18 6.20 24.59
N LEU A 447 14.72 7.35 25.09
CA LEU A 447 15.28 8.00 26.25
C LEU A 447 14.24 8.81 27.03
N ALA A 448 14.43 8.92 28.34
CA ALA A 448 13.64 9.77 29.21
C ALA A 448 14.52 10.66 30.10
N ILE A 449 14.00 11.85 30.42
CA ILE A 449 14.68 12.86 31.26
C ILE A 449 14.06 12.85 32.66
N SER A 450 14.89 12.82 33.70
CA SER A 450 14.43 12.91 35.09
C SER A 450 13.72 14.24 35.36
N ALA A 451 12.76 14.24 36.30
CA ALA A 451 11.95 15.41 36.60
C ALA A 451 12.74 16.66 37.04
N ASP A 452 13.96 16.45 37.58
CA ASP A 452 14.89 17.51 37.98
C ASP A 452 15.86 17.96 36.86
N ASP A 453 15.67 17.49 35.63
CA ASP A 453 16.51 17.74 34.45
C ASP A 453 18.00 17.34 34.63
N SER A 454 18.34 16.52 35.64
CA SER A 454 19.74 16.20 35.98
C SER A 454 20.27 14.92 35.32
N LYS A 455 19.38 14.00 34.93
CA LYS A 455 19.72 12.71 34.35
C LYS A 455 18.91 12.39 33.10
N ALA A 456 19.53 11.63 32.20
CA ALA A 456 18.83 10.92 31.13
C ALA A 456 18.97 9.40 31.32
N TYR A 457 17.90 8.68 31.02
CA TYR A 457 17.85 7.22 30.97
C TYR A 457 17.77 6.82 29.50
N VAL A 458 18.71 6.03 28.99
CA VAL A 458 18.86 5.79 27.55
C VAL A 458 18.90 4.29 27.28
N CYS A 459 18.01 3.79 26.42
CA CYS A 459 18.00 2.42 25.97
C CYS A 459 19.22 2.14 25.09
N LEU A 460 19.98 1.07 25.40
CA LEU A 460 21.12 0.60 24.61
C LEU A 460 20.73 -0.73 23.94
N SER A 461 20.18 -0.67 22.73
CA SER A 461 19.49 -1.79 22.08
C SER A 461 20.37 -3.01 21.88
N ILE A 462 21.60 -2.86 21.36
CA ILE A 462 22.50 -4.00 21.15
C ILE A 462 23.04 -4.55 22.48
N ALA A 463 23.26 -3.66 23.46
CA ALA A 463 23.85 -4.04 24.74
C ALA A 463 22.87 -4.69 25.71
N ASN A 464 21.55 -4.66 25.43
CA ASN A 464 20.47 -5.12 26.30
C ASN A 464 20.48 -4.45 27.68
N LYS A 465 20.67 -3.12 27.69
CA LYS A 465 20.84 -2.32 28.91
C LYS A 465 20.14 -0.96 28.85
N LEU A 466 19.81 -0.42 30.02
CA LEU A 466 19.43 0.97 30.25
C LEU A 466 20.62 1.74 30.84
N ALA A 467 21.10 2.76 30.15
CA ALA A 467 22.14 3.66 30.66
C ALA A 467 21.56 4.79 31.50
N VAL A 468 22.26 5.18 32.56
CA VAL A 468 21.98 6.39 33.34
C VAL A 468 23.07 7.42 33.05
N VAL A 469 22.68 8.56 32.49
CA VAL A 469 23.58 9.62 32.04
C VAL A 469 23.39 10.84 32.93
N ASN A 470 24.47 11.36 33.52
CA ASN A 470 24.43 12.66 34.19
C ASN A 470 24.48 13.77 33.12
N LEU A 471 23.44 14.59 33.03
CA LEU A 471 23.32 15.61 31.98
C LEU A 471 24.21 16.83 32.19
N THR A 472 24.74 17.03 33.39
CA THR A 472 25.72 18.10 33.64
C THR A 472 27.10 17.67 33.12
N SER A 473 27.63 16.54 33.58
CA SER A 473 28.96 16.07 33.20
C SER A 473 29.01 15.39 31.83
N GLY A 474 27.88 14.85 31.35
CA GLY A 474 27.83 13.98 30.17
C GLY A 474 28.37 12.57 30.46
N ALA A 475 28.56 12.18 31.73
CA ALA A 475 29.07 10.87 32.07
C ALA A 475 27.94 9.82 32.16
N VAL A 476 28.16 8.65 31.57
CA VAL A 476 27.35 7.45 31.85
C VAL A 476 27.73 6.95 33.25
N THR A 477 26.87 7.17 34.23
CA THR A 477 27.14 6.83 35.64
C THR A 477 26.77 5.40 35.99
N GLN A 478 25.88 4.77 35.23
CA GLN A 478 25.43 3.39 35.45
C GLN A 478 24.90 2.75 34.16
N GLN A 479 24.97 1.42 34.07
CA GLN A 479 24.26 0.63 33.06
C GLN A 479 23.53 -0.52 33.77
N ILE A 480 22.24 -0.66 33.50
CA ILE A 480 21.34 -1.61 34.15
C ILE A 480 20.89 -2.63 33.12
N THR A 481 21.05 -3.92 33.39
CA THR A 481 20.56 -4.98 32.49
C THR A 481 19.03 -4.97 32.46
N VAL A 482 18.48 -5.02 31.24
CA VAL A 482 17.03 -5.12 30.96
C VAL A 482 16.77 -6.30 30.01
N GLY A 483 15.59 -6.37 29.38
CA GLY A 483 15.31 -7.35 28.34
C GLY A 483 16.14 -7.15 27.06
N ILE A 484 15.86 -7.98 26.05
CA ILE A 484 16.63 -7.98 24.81
C ILE A 484 16.11 -6.89 23.88
N ALA A 485 17.04 -6.13 23.28
CA ALA A 485 16.76 -5.03 22.36
C ALA A 485 15.82 -3.97 22.97
N PRO A 486 16.21 -3.31 24.08
CA PRO A 486 15.43 -2.23 24.67
C PRO A 486 15.19 -1.12 23.64
N TRP A 487 13.94 -0.69 23.52
CA TRP A 487 13.47 0.22 22.49
C TRP A 487 13.12 1.59 23.05
N ASP A 488 12.16 1.67 23.98
CA ASP A 488 11.73 2.93 24.60
C ASP A 488 11.72 2.85 26.13
N VAL A 489 11.72 4.00 26.81
CA VAL A 489 11.71 4.12 28.26
C VAL A 489 10.88 5.32 28.72
N VAL A 490 9.97 5.08 29.68
CA VAL A 490 9.24 6.13 30.39
C VAL A 490 9.44 6.01 31.91
N LEU A 491 9.33 7.14 32.62
CA LEU A 491 9.56 7.21 34.07
C LEU A 491 8.25 7.35 34.83
N SER A 492 8.15 6.64 35.95
CA SER A 492 7.09 6.86 36.95
C SER A 492 7.11 8.30 37.49
N PRO A 493 5.95 8.87 37.89
CA PRO A 493 5.87 10.26 38.37
C PRO A 493 6.74 10.57 39.59
N ASP A 494 7.01 9.57 40.44
CA ASP A 494 7.88 9.72 41.61
C ASP A 494 9.39 9.62 41.27
N GLY A 495 9.73 9.29 40.01
CA GLY A 495 11.09 9.15 39.52
C GLY A 495 11.83 7.90 40.03
N ASN A 496 11.16 6.96 40.68
CA ASN A 496 11.80 5.79 41.30
C ASN A 496 11.82 4.56 40.40
N THR A 497 10.92 4.49 39.43
CA THR A 497 10.79 3.38 38.48
C THR A 497 10.91 3.87 37.04
N ALA A 498 11.67 3.13 36.22
CA ALA A 498 11.63 3.21 34.76
C ALA A 498 10.93 1.96 34.20
N TYR A 499 10.12 2.16 33.18
CA TYR A 499 9.49 1.10 32.38
C TYR A 499 10.18 1.10 31.02
N VAL A 500 10.73 -0.04 30.62
CA VAL A 500 11.52 -0.17 29.39
C VAL A 500 10.85 -1.20 28.49
N SER A 501 10.55 -0.85 27.25
CA SER A 501 10.02 -1.80 26.27
C SER A 501 11.17 -2.57 25.62
N ASP A 502 11.06 -3.89 25.54
CA ASP A 502 12.14 -4.77 25.06
C ASP A 502 11.64 -5.59 23.86
N TRP A 503 12.10 -5.22 22.65
CA TRP A 503 11.63 -5.81 21.38
C TRP A 503 11.84 -7.31 21.27
N GLY A 504 13.01 -7.79 21.70
CA GLY A 504 13.35 -9.22 21.72
C GLY A 504 12.86 -9.94 22.97
N GLY A 505 12.18 -9.23 23.86
CA GLY A 505 11.55 -9.81 25.04
C GLY A 505 12.54 -10.28 26.10
N ARG A 506 12.20 -11.42 26.74
CA ARG A 506 13.02 -12.03 27.78
C ARG A 506 14.21 -12.80 27.20
N PHE A 507 15.23 -13.01 28.02
CA PHE A 507 16.30 -13.96 27.68
C PHE A 507 15.77 -15.41 27.58
N PRO A 508 16.33 -16.23 26.66
CA PRO A 508 15.97 -17.64 26.56
C PRO A 508 16.31 -18.46 27.81
N THR A 509 15.56 -19.53 28.00
CA THR A 509 15.70 -20.54 29.06
C THR A 509 15.87 -21.94 28.45
N GLY A 510 16.19 -22.94 29.26
CA GLY A 510 16.39 -24.32 28.80
C GLY A 510 15.10 -24.97 28.30
N GLY A 511 14.77 -24.75 27.04
CA GLY A 511 13.54 -25.24 26.41
C GLY A 511 13.07 -24.36 25.24
N ASP A 512 13.55 -23.11 25.17
CA ASP A 512 13.22 -22.21 24.07
C ASP A 512 13.95 -22.60 22.78
N LEU A 513 13.28 -22.40 21.64
CA LEU A 513 13.97 -22.30 20.35
C LEU A 513 14.62 -20.91 20.28
N THR A 514 15.84 -20.83 19.75
CA THR A 514 16.58 -19.57 19.68
C THR A 514 17.25 -19.33 18.34
N ALA A 515 17.39 -18.04 18.00
CA ALA A 515 18.23 -17.57 16.90
C ALA A 515 18.98 -16.29 17.32
N PRO A 516 20.17 -16.02 16.76
CA PRO A 516 20.93 -14.81 17.07
C PRO A 516 20.26 -13.57 16.46
N SER A 517 20.20 -12.48 17.23
CA SER A 517 19.84 -11.12 16.79
C SER A 517 20.88 -10.16 17.36
N ALA A 518 21.60 -9.43 16.49
CA ALA A 518 22.72 -8.56 16.87
C ALA A 518 23.71 -9.19 17.91
N GLY A 519 23.98 -10.50 17.78
CA GLY A 519 24.88 -11.24 18.67
C GLY A 519 24.24 -11.81 19.95
N THR A 520 22.96 -11.54 20.22
CA THR A 520 22.21 -12.09 21.37
C THR A 520 21.24 -13.18 20.92
N GLN A 521 21.13 -14.30 21.65
CA GLN A 521 20.09 -15.30 21.36
C GLN A 521 18.72 -14.79 21.82
N VAL A 522 17.75 -14.73 20.91
CA VAL A 522 16.34 -14.41 21.22
C VAL A 522 15.46 -15.64 21.11
N VAL A 523 14.33 -15.62 21.82
CA VAL A 523 13.31 -16.67 21.71
C VAL A 523 12.59 -16.54 20.36
N ILE A 524 12.51 -17.65 19.63
CA ILE A 524 11.80 -17.74 18.34
C ILE A 524 10.71 -18.82 18.39
N ASP A 525 9.76 -18.73 17.47
CA ASP A 525 8.79 -19.79 17.20
C ASP A 525 9.37 -20.87 16.27
N SER A 526 8.55 -21.87 15.92
CA SER A 526 8.95 -22.95 15.01
C SER A 526 9.21 -22.51 13.57
N ARG A 527 8.79 -21.31 13.18
CA ARG A 527 9.03 -20.72 11.85
C ARG A 527 10.35 -19.96 11.80
N GLY A 528 10.90 -19.58 12.96
CA GLY A 528 12.12 -18.79 13.08
C GLY A 528 11.88 -17.31 13.40
N VAL A 529 10.62 -16.92 13.64
CA VAL A 529 10.22 -15.54 13.94
C VAL A 529 10.37 -15.27 15.44
N ALA A 530 10.81 -14.08 15.81
CA ALA A 530 10.88 -13.68 17.22
C ALA A 530 9.52 -13.83 17.92
N ALA A 531 9.52 -14.46 19.10
CA ALA A 531 8.31 -14.93 19.77
C ALA A 531 8.12 -14.37 21.19
N SER A 532 8.87 -13.33 21.56
CA SER A 532 8.74 -12.68 22.87
C SER A 532 8.87 -11.16 22.76
N GLY A 533 7.99 -10.46 23.45
CA GLY A 533 8.11 -9.04 23.79
C GLY A 533 7.78 -8.83 25.27
N VAL A 534 8.50 -7.95 25.95
CA VAL A 534 8.26 -7.64 27.37
C VAL A 534 8.42 -6.15 27.67
N VAL A 535 7.90 -5.73 28.81
CA VAL A 535 8.30 -4.49 29.49
C VAL A 535 9.09 -4.83 30.76
N SER A 536 10.30 -4.29 30.88
CA SER A 536 11.14 -4.36 32.08
C SER A 536 10.82 -3.24 33.06
N PHE A 537 10.66 -3.59 34.33
CA PHE A 537 10.42 -2.67 35.45
C PHE A 537 11.73 -2.46 36.20
N VAL A 538 12.33 -1.28 36.10
CA VAL A 538 13.64 -0.97 36.68
C VAL A 538 13.48 -0.05 37.88
N ASN A 539 13.94 -0.48 39.05
CA ASN A 539 14.04 0.40 40.21
C ASN A 539 15.31 1.24 40.08
N LEU A 540 15.15 2.56 39.98
CA LEU A 540 16.19 3.53 39.72
C LEU A 540 17.02 3.89 40.95
N LEU A 541 16.53 3.60 42.16
CA LEU A 541 17.27 3.78 43.41
C LEU A 541 18.27 2.65 43.61
N THR A 542 17.86 1.41 43.35
CA THR A 542 18.74 0.24 43.44
C THR A 542 19.53 -0.01 42.16
N GLY A 543 19.06 0.52 41.03
CA GLY A 543 19.63 0.31 39.71
C GLY A 543 19.54 -1.13 39.23
N LEU A 544 18.39 -1.78 39.50
CA LEU A 544 18.14 -3.17 39.17
C LEU A 544 16.78 -3.33 38.50
N GLN A 545 16.69 -4.22 37.52
CA GLN A 545 15.41 -4.72 37.05
C GLN A 545 14.75 -5.54 38.17
N THR A 546 13.50 -5.21 38.50
CA THR A 546 12.73 -5.82 39.59
C THR A 546 11.60 -6.73 39.11
N ALA A 547 11.16 -6.57 37.85
CA ALA A 547 10.16 -7.42 37.21
C ALA A 547 10.21 -7.26 35.68
N GLN A 548 9.51 -8.16 35.00
CA GLN A 548 9.17 -8.09 33.59
C GLN A 548 7.71 -8.51 33.41
N THR A 549 7.03 -7.89 32.44
CA THR A 549 5.65 -8.21 32.06
C THR A 549 5.62 -8.51 30.57
N ALA A 550 5.08 -9.67 30.19
CA ALA A 550 4.94 -10.03 28.78
C ALA A 550 3.86 -9.19 28.08
N THR A 551 4.10 -8.87 26.81
CA THR A 551 3.23 -8.06 25.95
C THR A 551 2.99 -8.78 24.62
N GLY A 552 2.53 -8.05 23.60
CA GLY A 552 2.65 -8.50 22.21
C GLY A 552 4.10 -8.43 21.70
N LEU A 553 4.30 -8.78 20.44
CA LEU A 553 5.61 -8.76 19.78
C LEU A 553 6.01 -7.34 19.37
N HIS A 554 7.31 -7.07 19.52
CA HIS A 554 7.94 -5.76 19.26
C HIS A 554 7.24 -4.62 20.04
N PRO A 555 7.20 -4.67 21.39
CA PRO A 555 6.74 -3.56 22.20
C PRO A 555 7.65 -2.34 21.94
N CYS A 556 7.13 -1.34 21.24
CA CYS A 556 7.89 -0.18 20.80
C CYS A 556 7.62 1.00 21.73
N ASP A 557 6.65 1.84 21.40
CA ASP A 557 6.34 3.07 22.13
C ASP A 557 5.62 2.81 23.45
N LEU A 558 5.90 3.66 24.45
CA LEU A 558 5.35 3.58 25.79
C LEU A 558 4.67 4.90 26.17
N GLU A 559 3.45 4.81 26.67
CA GLU A 559 2.72 5.99 27.17
C GLU A 559 2.17 5.70 28.56
N LEU A 560 2.51 6.55 29.54
CA LEU A 560 2.15 6.37 30.94
C LEU A 560 0.99 7.32 31.31
N SER A 561 -0.03 6.82 31.99
CA SER A 561 -1.10 7.66 32.54
C SER A 561 -0.54 8.69 33.53
N ALA A 562 -1.18 9.86 33.62
CA ALA A 562 -0.71 10.95 34.46
C ALA A 562 -0.58 10.59 35.95
N ASP A 563 -1.38 9.64 36.44
CA ASP A 563 -1.31 9.12 37.81
C ASP A 563 -0.25 8.01 37.99
N GLY A 564 0.41 7.59 36.91
CA GLY A 564 1.42 6.54 36.89
C GLY A 564 0.90 5.12 37.06
N GLN A 565 -0.42 4.89 37.12
CA GLN A 565 -1.01 3.58 37.45
C GLN A 565 -1.23 2.67 36.23
N THR A 566 -1.32 3.24 35.03
CA THR A 566 -1.55 2.51 33.79
C THR A 566 -0.47 2.84 32.77
N LEU A 567 0.18 1.82 32.22
CA LEU A 567 1.14 1.92 31.13
C LEU A 567 0.55 1.31 29.86
N TYR A 568 0.55 2.05 28.77
CA TYR A 568 0.15 1.61 27.44
C TYR A 568 1.41 1.28 26.62
N VAL A 569 1.37 0.14 25.90
CA VAL A 569 2.53 -0.38 25.17
C VAL A 569 2.10 -0.76 23.75
N ALA A 570 2.61 -0.07 22.74
CA ALA A 570 2.31 -0.38 21.35
C ALA A 570 3.14 -1.60 20.89
N ASN A 571 2.50 -2.63 20.33
CA ASN A 571 3.14 -3.84 19.87
C ASN A 571 3.14 -3.88 18.33
N ALA A 572 4.22 -3.39 17.73
CA ALA A 572 4.27 -3.13 16.30
C ALA A 572 4.15 -4.39 15.44
N ASN A 573 4.58 -5.54 15.95
CA ASN A 573 4.49 -6.82 15.24
C ASN A 573 3.31 -7.69 15.74
N SER A 574 2.26 -7.07 16.29
CA SER A 574 1.05 -7.77 16.76
C SER A 574 -0.28 -7.04 16.55
N ASP A 575 -0.27 -5.79 16.04
CA ASP A 575 -1.45 -4.91 15.91
C ASP A 575 -2.17 -4.61 17.22
N THR A 576 -1.48 -4.68 18.35
CA THR A 576 -2.10 -4.50 19.66
C THR A 576 -1.46 -3.41 20.50
N VAL A 577 -2.22 -2.91 21.46
CA VAL A 577 -1.70 -2.17 22.60
C VAL A 577 -1.90 -3.00 23.86
N SER A 578 -0.82 -3.31 24.57
CA SER A 578 -0.91 -3.93 25.90
C SER A 578 -1.11 -2.84 26.95
N VAL A 579 -2.11 -3.01 27.81
CA VAL A 579 -2.42 -2.09 28.90
C VAL A 579 -2.02 -2.74 30.23
N ILE A 580 -1.01 -2.19 30.89
CA ILE A 580 -0.39 -2.76 32.08
C ILE A 580 -0.76 -1.91 33.30
N ASN A 581 -1.22 -2.55 34.37
CA ASN A 581 -1.31 -1.91 35.67
C ASN A 581 0.10 -1.90 36.30
N THR A 582 0.65 -0.72 36.59
CA THR A 582 2.04 -0.59 37.03
C THR A 582 2.27 -1.05 38.47
N VAL A 583 1.22 -1.09 39.29
CA VAL A 583 1.27 -1.53 40.69
C VAL A 583 1.26 -3.05 40.77
N THR A 584 0.32 -3.70 40.09
CA THR A 584 0.19 -5.17 40.07
C THR A 584 1.14 -5.82 39.06
N ARG A 585 1.66 -5.03 38.11
CA ARG A 585 2.55 -5.45 37.01
C ARG A 585 1.89 -6.45 36.04
N ALA A 586 0.56 -6.47 36.01
CA ALA A 586 -0.22 -7.35 35.16
C ALA A 586 -0.80 -6.59 33.97
N VAL A 587 -0.87 -7.26 32.82
CA VAL A 587 -1.67 -6.79 31.67
C VAL A 587 -3.15 -6.87 32.07
N LYS A 588 -3.84 -5.72 32.13
CA LYS A 588 -5.28 -5.66 32.40
C LYS A 588 -6.13 -5.79 31.13
N GLU A 589 -5.56 -5.41 29.99
CA GLU A 589 -6.24 -5.41 28.70
C GLU A 589 -5.23 -5.50 27.55
N THR A 590 -5.63 -6.12 26.45
CA THR A 590 -4.92 -6.07 25.16
C THR A 590 -5.89 -5.54 24.11
N ILE A 591 -5.64 -4.31 23.65
CA ILE A 591 -6.49 -3.61 22.68
C ILE A 591 -6.06 -4.05 21.29
N LEU A 592 -6.99 -4.56 20.47
CA LEU A 592 -6.73 -4.90 19.08
C LEU A 592 -7.01 -3.68 18.19
N VAL A 593 -5.98 -3.16 17.52
CA VAL A 593 -6.06 -1.93 16.72
C VAL A 593 -6.10 -2.29 15.24
N ARG A 594 -7.25 -2.83 14.80
CA ARG A 594 -7.51 -3.21 13.41
C ARG A 594 -8.77 -2.55 12.88
N PRO A 595 -8.86 -2.27 11.56
CA PRO A 595 -10.10 -1.87 10.91
C PRO A 595 -11.26 -2.85 11.15
N ASP A 596 -10.94 -4.15 11.19
CA ASP A 596 -11.86 -5.24 11.52
C ASP A 596 -11.11 -6.27 12.38
N PRO A 597 -11.66 -6.72 13.52
CA PRO A 597 -10.97 -7.66 14.41
C PRO A 597 -10.70 -9.03 13.78
N THR A 598 -11.39 -9.39 12.69
CA THR A 598 -11.20 -10.65 11.96
C THR A 598 -10.06 -10.60 10.94
N PHE A 599 -9.47 -9.42 10.71
CA PHE A 599 -8.37 -9.28 9.76
C PHE A 599 -7.08 -9.92 10.30
N PRO A 600 -6.21 -10.44 9.42
CA PRO A 600 -4.89 -10.90 9.81
C PRO A 600 -4.00 -9.73 10.26
N TYR A 601 -2.77 -10.04 10.68
CA TYR A 601 -1.79 -9.01 11.06
C TYR A 601 -1.55 -8.00 9.93
N GLY A 602 -1.26 -6.74 10.24
CA GLY A 602 -0.79 -5.77 9.26
C GLY A 602 -1.17 -4.31 9.51
N SER A 603 -1.81 -4.00 10.64
CA SER A 603 -2.07 -2.63 11.07
C SER A 603 -0.82 -1.94 11.63
N ALA A 604 0.05 -2.70 12.30
CA ALA A 604 1.30 -2.31 12.92
C ALA A 604 1.16 -1.11 13.88
N SER A 605 0.78 -1.35 15.13
CA SER A 605 0.67 -0.29 16.16
C SER A 605 2.06 0.22 16.57
N THR A 606 2.40 1.46 16.22
CA THR A 606 3.80 1.95 16.26
C THR A 606 4.09 3.07 17.26
N GLY A 607 3.09 3.85 17.65
CA GLY A 607 3.25 5.08 18.44
C GLY A 607 1.98 5.45 19.19
N LEU A 608 2.12 6.10 20.34
CA LEU A 608 1.08 6.35 21.32
C LEU A 608 1.06 7.81 21.80
N ALA A 609 -0.13 8.34 22.08
CA ALA A 609 -0.29 9.58 22.83
C ALA A 609 -1.61 9.60 23.59
N LEU A 610 -1.63 10.02 24.86
CA LEU A 610 -2.86 10.23 25.61
C LEU A 610 -3.43 11.62 25.39
N SER A 611 -4.77 11.71 25.27
CA SER A 611 -5.45 12.99 25.39
C SER A 611 -5.15 13.62 26.76
N ARG A 612 -5.17 14.95 26.82
CA ARG A 612 -4.79 15.70 28.04
C ARG A 612 -5.63 15.35 29.27
N ASP A 613 -6.89 14.96 29.07
CA ASP A 613 -7.80 14.52 30.12
C ASP A 613 -7.69 13.02 30.46
N GLY A 614 -6.88 12.26 29.72
CA GLY A 614 -6.68 10.82 29.88
C GLY A 614 -7.89 9.96 29.49
N SER A 615 -8.86 10.52 28.75
CA SER A 615 -10.07 9.80 28.32
C SER A 615 -9.88 9.03 27.02
N SER A 616 -8.87 9.39 26.22
CA SER A 616 -8.61 8.81 24.91
C SER A 616 -7.13 8.50 24.71
N LEU A 617 -6.85 7.44 23.95
CA LEU A 617 -5.53 7.06 23.48
C LEU A 617 -5.49 7.13 21.96
N PHE A 618 -4.49 7.82 21.41
CA PHE A 618 -4.20 7.87 19.98
C PHE A 618 -3.13 6.84 19.66
N VAL A 619 -3.37 5.99 18.66
CA VAL A 619 -2.45 4.90 18.29
C VAL A 619 -2.12 4.97 16.80
N THR A 620 -0.87 5.24 16.43
CA THR A 620 -0.47 5.19 15.01
C THR A 620 -0.47 3.74 14.52
N SER A 621 -1.06 3.53 13.33
CA SER A 621 -1.17 2.24 12.64
C SER A 621 -0.40 2.33 11.33
N GLY A 622 0.88 1.93 11.35
CA GLY A 622 1.83 2.08 10.25
C GLY A 622 1.33 1.48 8.94
N GLY A 623 0.84 0.23 8.97
CA GLY A 623 0.40 -0.48 7.76
C GLY A 623 -0.96 -0.01 7.21
N ASN A 624 -1.75 0.69 8.01
CA ASN A 624 -3.02 1.27 7.58
C ASN A 624 -2.92 2.75 7.18
N ASN A 625 -1.77 3.41 7.37
CA ASN A 625 -1.58 4.85 7.12
C ASN A 625 -2.61 5.70 7.89
N ALA A 626 -2.77 5.41 9.17
CA ALA A 626 -3.78 6.06 10.00
C ALA A 626 -3.39 6.18 11.48
N VAL A 627 -4.10 7.02 12.23
CA VAL A 627 -4.11 7.04 13.69
C VAL A 627 -5.47 6.56 14.19
N ALA A 628 -5.50 5.49 14.97
CA ALA A 628 -6.69 5.03 15.65
C ALA A 628 -6.99 5.92 16.87
N LEU A 629 -8.24 6.32 17.03
CA LEU A 629 -8.75 6.93 18.26
C LEU A 629 -9.39 5.84 19.12
N VAL A 630 -8.85 5.63 20.31
CA VAL A 630 -9.34 4.66 21.28
C VAL A 630 -9.92 5.40 22.48
N GLU A 631 -11.19 5.17 22.76
CA GLU A 631 -11.82 5.62 24.00
C GLU A 631 -11.41 4.67 25.13
N LEU A 632 -10.93 5.25 26.24
CA LEU A 632 -10.47 4.49 27.40
C LEU A 632 -11.61 4.20 28.39
N PRO A 633 -11.48 3.17 29.25
CA PRO A 633 -12.53 2.77 30.18
C PRO A 633 -13.09 3.92 31.01
N ASN A 634 -14.41 3.96 31.16
CA ASN A 634 -15.12 5.00 31.90
C ASN A 634 -16.34 4.43 32.67
N ALA A 635 -17.31 5.27 33.03
CA ALA A 635 -18.48 4.83 33.80
C ALA A 635 -19.45 3.97 32.96
N GLN A 636 -19.37 4.05 31.64
CA GLN A 636 -20.25 3.38 30.68
C GLN A 636 -19.70 2.03 30.24
N HIS A 637 -18.37 1.88 30.15
CA HIS A 637 -17.72 0.64 29.74
C HIS A 637 -16.39 0.42 30.47
N THR A 638 -16.03 -0.85 30.68
CA THR A 638 -14.86 -1.25 31.47
C THR A 638 -13.61 -1.55 30.65
N ASN A 639 -13.77 -1.67 29.32
CA ASN A 639 -12.70 -1.99 28.37
C ASN A 639 -12.58 -0.85 27.36
N SER A 640 -11.40 -0.68 26.79
CA SER A 640 -11.14 0.31 25.75
C SER A 640 -11.90 -0.02 24.46
N ILE A 641 -12.34 1.01 23.75
CA ILE A 641 -13.12 0.87 22.50
C ILE A 641 -12.43 1.65 21.38
N VAL A 642 -12.09 0.99 20.28
CA VAL A 642 -11.59 1.66 19.07
C VAL A 642 -12.76 2.38 18.41
N GLN A 643 -12.75 3.71 18.41
CA GLN A 643 -13.83 4.56 17.91
C GLN A 643 -13.71 4.83 16.41
N GLY A 644 -12.50 4.82 15.85
CA GLY A 644 -12.28 5.09 14.44
C GLY A 644 -10.84 5.42 14.09
N PHE A 645 -10.61 5.82 12.85
CA PHE A 645 -9.29 6.04 12.27
C PHE A 645 -9.22 7.40 11.56
N LEU A 646 -8.10 8.10 11.77
CA LEU A 646 -7.74 9.35 11.09
C LEU A 646 -6.66 9.06 10.04
N PRO A 647 -6.85 9.43 8.76
CA PRO A 647 -5.86 9.13 7.73
C PRO A 647 -4.62 10.01 7.86
N THR A 648 -3.45 9.43 7.58
CA THR A 648 -2.13 10.10 7.56
C THR A 648 -1.43 9.88 6.23
N ASP A 649 -0.17 10.33 6.12
CA ASP A 649 0.70 9.89 5.03
C ASP A 649 1.28 8.49 5.31
N TRP A 650 2.23 8.04 4.48
CA TRP A 650 2.71 6.66 4.48
C TRP A 650 3.50 6.33 5.75
N TYR A 651 2.99 5.32 6.46
CA TYR A 651 3.62 4.69 7.63
C TYR A 651 3.85 5.66 8.81
N PRO A 652 2.78 6.08 9.52
CA PRO A 652 2.92 6.89 10.73
C PRO A 652 3.68 6.12 11.81
N GLY A 653 4.78 6.70 12.32
CA GLY A 653 5.70 6.03 13.25
C GLY A 653 5.75 6.62 14.65
N ALA A 654 5.25 7.84 14.83
CA ALA A 654 5.23 8.55 16.11
C ALA A 654 4.11 9.61 16.10
N VAL A 655 3.56 9.91 17.28
CA VAL A 655 2.51 10.90 17.48
C VAL A 655 2.69 11.63 18.81
N VAL A 656 2.44 12.93 18.84
CA VAL A 656 2.24 13.69 20.08
C VAL A 656 0.98 14.54 19.95
N VAL A 657 0.42 14.99 21.08
CA VAL A 657 -0.89 15.65 21.12
C VAL A 657 -0.87 16.88 22.01
N ASP A 658 -1.57 17.92 21.59
CA ASP A 658 -1.96 19.05 22.44
C ASP A 658 -3.47 19.03 22.72
N SER A 659 -4.04 20.09 23.30
CA SER A 659 -5.47 20.11 23.63
C SER A 659 -6.42 20.13 22.41
N ASN A 660 -5.90 20.39 21.21
CA ASN A 660 -6.69 20.61 20.00
C ASN A 660 -6.17 19.81 18.78
N HIS A 661 -4.91 19.39 18.76
CA HIS A 661 -4.27 18.78 17.59
C HIS A 661 -3.40 17.58 17.94
N LEU A 662 -3.39 16.62 17.01
CA LEU A 662 -2.39 15.59 16.87
C LEU A 662 -1.28 16.06 15.93
N TYR A 663 -0.06 15.63 16.23
CA TYR A 663 1.11 15.87 15.41
C TYR A 663 1.77 14.52 15.11
N VAL A 664 1.80 14.14 13.84
CA VAL A 664 2.18 12.78 13.42
C VAL A 664 3.39 12.86 12.49
N ALA A 665 4.43 12.09 12.77
CA ALA A 665 5.55 11.88 11.86
C ALA A 665 5.35 10.60 11.04
N ASN A 666 5.50 10.70 9.72
CA ASN A 666 5.31 9.58 8.80
C ASN A 666 6.66 9.11 8.27
N VAL A 667 7.05 7.90 8.64
CA VAL A 667 8.38 7.33 8.41
C VAL A 667 8.71 7.25 6.93
N LYS A 668 7.73 6.87 6.09
CA LYS A 668 7.89 6.78 4.63
C LYS A 668 7.38 8.01 3.90
N GLY A 669 6.59 8.87 4.55
CA GLY A 669 6.10 10.13 4.01
C GLY A 669 5.36 9.93 2.68
N LEU A 670 5.91 10.49 1.59
CA LEU A 670 5.35 10.36 0.23
C LEU A 670 6.17 9.42 -0.68
N GLY A 671 7.03 8.59 -0.10
CA GLY A 671 7.83 7.60 -0.83
C GLY A 671 9.05 8.21 -1.53
N SER A 672 9.45 7.59 -2.64
CA SER A 672 10.78 7.78 -3.22
C SER A 672 10.92 9.00 -4.14
N ARG A 673 10.87 10.20 -3.54
CA ARG A 673 10.84 11.47 -4.27
C ARG A 673 11.74 12.52 -3.61
N ASP A 674 12.30 13.41 -4.42
CA ASP A 674 13.06 14.58 -3.94
C ASP A 674 12.54 15.84 -4.66
N GLY A 675 12.14 16.86 -3.89
CA GLY A 675 11.63 18.15 -4.40
C GLY A 675 10.12 18.25 -4.71
N GLN A 676 9.69 19.43 -5.16
CA GLN A 676 8.33 19.72 -5.67
C GLN A 676 8.10 19.03 -7.04
N PRO A 677 6.84 18.84 -7.50
CA PRO A 677 6.50 17.95 -8.65
C PRO A 677 7.22 18.24 -9.98
N VAL A 678 7.77 19.45 -10.15
CA VAL A 678 8.38 19.90 -11.40
C VAL A 678 9.89 19.59 -11.48
N THR A 679 10.50 19.11 -10.39
CA THR A 679 11.94 18.80 -10.29
C THR A 679 12.22 17.40 -9.72
N THR A 680 11.22 16.51 -9.73
CA THR A 680 11.28 15.23 -9.03
C THR A 680 12.40 14.34 -9.54
N SER A 681 13.27 13.91 -8.61
CA SER A 681 14.19 12.79 -8.82
C SER A 681 13.42 11.49 -8.65
N TRP A 682 13.32 10.68 -9.71
CA TRP A 682 12.57 9.41 -9.73
C TRP A 682 13.46 8.21 -9.36
N GLN A 683 14.32 8.38 -8.37
CA GLN A 683 15.19 7.32 -7.86
C GLN A 683 14.66 6.78 -6.54
N ILE A 684 14.91 5.49 -6.31
CA ILE A 684 14.42 4.77 -5.15
C ILE A 684 14.97 5.30 -3.80
N GLY A 685 16.20 5.86 -3.79
CA GLY A 685 16.86 6.41 -2.60
C GLY A 685 16.52 7.87 -2.26
N ALA A 686 15.67 8.53 -3.05
CA ALA A 686 15.09 9.81 -2.64
C ALA A 686 14.05 9.55 -1.55
N HIS A 687 14.00 10.31 -0.45
CA HIS A 687 12.98 10.12 0.59
C HIS A 687 12.34 11.46 0.92
N LEU A 688 11.03 11.57 0.69
CA LEU A 688 10.24 12.74 1.03
C LEU A 688 9.42 12.46 2.29
N GLY A 689 10.04 12.70 3.44
CA GLY A 689 9.39 12.59 4.75
C GLY A 689 8.31 13.65 4.94
N THR A 690 7.31 13.33 5.75
CA THR A 690 6.24 14.27 6.08
C THR A 690 5.91 14.26 7.57
N ALA A 691 5.29 15.34 8.01
CA ALA A 691 4.56 15.38 9.27
C ALA A 691 3.20 16.07 9.09
N ASN A 692 2.18 15.56 9.78
CA ASN A 692 0.82 16.10 9.74
C ASN A 692 0.46 16.79 11.07
N LYS A 693 -0.28 17.90 10.99
CA LYS A 693 -1.01 18.53 12.09
C LYS A 693 -2.50 18.31 11.86
N ILE A 694 -3.11 17.49 12.68
CA ILE A 694 -4.49 17.01 12.51
C ILE A 694 -5.32 17.55 13.67
N PRO A 695 -6.39 18.33 13.42
CA PRO A 695 -7.34 18.68 14.49
C PRO A 695 -7.94 17.41 15.11
N ILE A 696 -8.08 17.37 16.44
CA ILE A 696 -8.78 16.28 17.11
C ILE A 696 -10.25 16.31 16.65
N PRO A 697 -10.76 15.26 15.98
CA PRO A 697 -12.06 15.29 15.34
C PRO A 697 -13.19 15.20 16.36
N ALA A 698 -14.34 15.80 16.05
CA ALA A 698 -15.60 15.38 16.66
C ALA A 698 -16.00 13.98 16.14
N ALA A 699 -16.86 13.27 16.87
CA ALA A 699 -17.35 11.93 16.50
C ALA A 699 -17.91 11.88 15.06
N GLU A 700 -18.57 12.94 14.63
CA GLU A 700 -19.13 13.10 13.29
C GLU A 700 -18.04 13.07 12.20
N SER A 701 -16.99 13.88 12.35
CA SER A 701 -15.86 13.91 11.40
C SER A 701 -15.03 12.62 11.46
N LEU A 702 -14.94 11.99 12.64
CA LEU A 702 -14.21 10.73 12.81
C LEU A 702 -14.80 9.61 11.94
N SER A 703 -16.13 9.50 11.84
CA SER A 703 -16.77 8.48 10.99
C SER A 703 -16.37 8.63 9.51
N LYS A 704 -16.37 9.87 9.00
CA LYS A 704 -15.99 10.21 7.62
C LYS A 704 -14.52 9.94 7.37
N TYR A 705 -13.65 10.32 8.31
CA TYR A 705 -12.23 10.00 8.25
C TYR A 705 -11.98 8.48 8.31
N THR A 706 -12.74 7.75 9.11
CA THR A 706 -12.62 6.29 9.22
C THR A 706 -12.97 5.62 7.89
N ALA A 707 -14.06 6.04 7.26
CA ALA A 707 -14.42 5.59 5.93
C ALA A 707 -13.35 5.92 4.88
N GLN A 708 -12.75 7.12 4.97
CA GLN A 708 -11.61 7.51 4.14
C GLN A 708 -10.40 6.61 4.35
N SER A 709 -10.01 6.34 5.59
CA SER A 709 -8.93 5.41 5.92
C SER A 709 -9.22 4.00 5.39
N PHE A 710 -10.47 3.54 5.46
CA PHE A 710 -10.84 2.20 4.98
C PHE A 710 -10.78 2.09 3.45
N GLU A 711 -11.25 3.11 2.73
CA GLU A 711 -11.16 3.15 1.27
C GLU A 711 -9.69 3.28 0.81
N ALA A 712 -8.97 4.27 1.35
CA ALA A 712 -7.56 4.54 1.08
C ALA A 712 -6.66 3.33 1.38
N GLY A 713 -6.93 2.67 2.52
CA GLY A 713 -6.26 1.48 2.99
C GLY A 713 -6.78 0.18 2.38
N ARG A 714 -7.72 0.23 1.42
CA ARG A 714 -8.26 -0.92 0.69
C ARG A 714 -8.88 -2.02 1.57
N VAL A 715 -9.42 -1.66 2.74
CA VAL A 715 -10.14 -2.54 3.69
C VAL A 715 -11.19 -3.45 3.02
N PRO A 716 -12.02 -2.96 2.06
CA PRO A 716 -12.99 -3.82 1.38
C PRO A 716 -12.36 -4.97 0.60
N PHE A 717 -11.15 -4.79 0.08
CA PHE A 717 -10.43 -5.84 -0.65
C PHE A 717 -9.91 -6.92 0.31
N ILE A 718 -9.47 -6.54 1.52
CA ILE A 718 -9.10 -7.50 2.58
C ILE A 718 -10.30 -8.38 2.93
N LYS A 719 -11.46 -7.77 3.18
CA LYS A 719 -12.71 -8.50 3.46
C LYS A 719 -13.11 -9.43 2.31
N LYS A 720 -12.96 -8.97 1.06
CA LYS A 720 -13.24 -9.80 -0.13
C LYS A 720 -12.28 -10.98 -0.23
N ALA A 721 -11.00 -10.83 0.13
CA ALA A 721 -10.01 -11.91 0.10
C ALA A 721 -10.38 -13.06 1.07
N GLN A 722 -11.09 -12.76 2.16
CA GLN A 722 -11.52 -13.73 3.17
C GLN A 722 -12.78 -14.54 2.81
N GLN A 723 -13.47 -14.19 1.72
CA GLN A 723 -14.72 -14.86 1.33
C GLN A 723 -14.53 -16.38 1.14
N PRO A 724 -15.47 -17.21 1.63
CA PRO A 724 -15.40 -18.65 1.48
C PRO A 724 -15.58 -19.09 0.02
N PRO A 725 -15.06 -20.27 -0.37
CA PRO A 725 -15.23 -20.82 -1.71
C PRO A 725 -16.71 -21.04 -2.04
N LEU A 726 -17.07 -20.85 -3.30
CA LEU A 726 -18.37 -21.33 -3.80
C LEU A 726 -18.30 -22.83 -4.09
N VAL A 727 -19.42 -23.53 -3.85
CA VAL A 727 -19.52 -24.97 -4.12
C VAL A 727 -19.61 -25.22 -5.63
N GLY A 728 -18.91 -26.25 -6.12
CA GLY A 728 -19.05 -26.75 -7.49
C GLY A 728 -18.44 -25.86 -8.58
N GLN A 729 -17.54 -24.94 -8.23
CA GLN A 729 -16.86 -24.09 -9.22
C GLN A 729 -15.89 -24.91 -10.09
N PRO A 730 -15.82 -24.63 -11.41
CA PRO A 730 -14.84 -25.27 -12.28
C PRO A 730 -13.42 -24.77 -11.97
N PRO A 731 -12.37 -25.56 -12.26
CA PRO A 731 -11.00 -25.10 -12.14
C PRO A 731 -10.70 -23.89 -13.03
N LEU A 732 -10.07 -22.86 -12.46
CA LEU A 732 -9.62 -21.66 -13.18
C LEU A 732 -8.11 -21.47 -13.04
N PRO A 733 -7.43 -20.75 -13.95
CA PRO A 733 -6.02 -20.40 -13.76
C PRO A 733 -5.77 -19.73 -12.40
N VAL A 734 -6.53 -18.68 -12.10
CA VAL A 734 -6.56 -18.04 -10.80
C VAL A 734 -8.00 -18.12 -10.27
N PRO A 735 -8.25 -18.86 -9.18
CA PRO A 735 -9.59 -19.00 -8.62
C PRO A 735 -10.18 -17.65 -8.15
N LEU A 736 -11.51 -17.49 -8.26
CA LEU A 736 -12.17 -16.25 -7.85
C LEU A 736 -12.23 -16.12 -6.34
N ARG A 737 -12.35 -17.23 -5.60
CA ARG A 737 -12.34 -17.33 -4.14
C ARG A 737 -11.31 -18.33 -3.62
N ARG A 738 -10.88 -18.15 -2.37
CA ARG A 738 -9.91 -19.06 -1.72
C ARG A 738 -10.51 -20.46 -1.60
N GLY A 739 -9.74 -21.47 -1.96
CA GLY A 739 -10.14 -22.88 -1.86
C GLY A 739 -10.97 -23.38 -3.05
N GLU A 740 -11.32 -22.52 -4.00
CA GLU A 740 -11.82 -22.95 -5.31
C GLU A 740 -10.68 -23.58 -6.13
N PRO A 741 -10.97 -24.56 -7.00
CA PRO A 741 -9.93 -25.32 -7.69
C PRO A 741 -9.16 -24.46 -8.69
N SER A 742 -7.84 -24.65 -8.76
CA SER A 742 -6.99 -24.12 -9.83
C SER A 742 -6.65 -25.20 -10.87
N VAL A 743 -6.36 -24.78 -12.10
CA VAL A 743 -5.74 -25.66 -13.12
C VAL A 743 -4.26 -25.95 -12.83
N PHE A 744 -3.63 -25.16 -11.96
CA PHE A 744 -2.23 -25.34 -11.58
C PHE A 744 -2.12 -26.20 -10.32
N GLN A 745 -1.08 -27.04 -10.29
CA GLN A 745 -0.66 -27.82 -9.12
C GLN A 745 0.72 -27.38 -8.61
N HIS A 746 1.50 -26.73 -9.48
CA HIS A 746 2.85 -26.27 -9.19
C HIS A 746 2.96 -24.78 -9.45
N VAL A 747 3.47 -24.06 -8.46
CA VAL A 747 3.86 -22.65 -8.58
C VAL A 747 5.37 -22.57 -8.45
N VAL A 748 6.03 -21.95 -9.42
CA VAL A 748 7.47 -21.64 -9.38
C VAL A 748 7.61 -20.14 -9.26
N TYR A 749 8.24 -19.69 -8.19
CA TYR A 749 8.51 -18.29 -7.93
C TYR A 749 10.01 -18.05 -8.02
N ILE A 750 10.40 -17.20 -8.97
CA ILE A 750 11.79 -16.87 -9.27
C ILE A 750 12.04 -15.44 -8.79
N LEU A 751 12.92 -15.30 -7.80
CA LEU A 751 13.38 -14.01 -7.29
C LEU A 751 14.76 -13.69 -7.89
N LYS A 752 14.92 -12.45 -8.32
CA LYS A 752 16.12 -11.86 -8.92
C LYS A 752 16.44 -10.53 -8.22
N GLU A 753 17.48 -9.83 -8.66
CA GLU A 753 18.03 -8.64 -8.02
C GLU A 753 18.02 -7.34 -8.85
N ASN A 754 17.56 -6.25 -8.22
CA ASN A 754 17.91 -4.85 -8.49
C ASN A 754 17.66 -4.28 -9.90
N LYS A 755 16.45 -4.43 -10.47
CA LYS A 755 16.11 -3.80 -11.76
C LYS A 755 14.84 -2.98 -11.72
N THR A 756 14.91 -1.83 -12.40
CA THR A 756 13.72 -1.08 -12.79
C THR A 756 13.23 -1.48 -14.17
N TYR A 757 11.95 -1.21 -14.45
CA TYR A 757 11.33 -1.52 -15.73
C TYR A 757 12.09 -0.88 -16.90
N ASP A 758 12.40 0.41 -16.85
CA ASP A 758 13.08 1.08 -17.95
C ASP A 758 14.50 0.55 -18.20
N GLN A 759 15.23 0.15 -17.15
CA GLN A 759 16.57 -0.41 -17.31
C GLN A 759 16.60 -1.70 -18.12
N MET A 760 15.53 -2.51 -18.04
CA MET A 760 15.41 -3.81 -18.70
C MET A 760 14.53 -3.80 -19.95
N PHE A 761 13.41 -3.09 -19.94
CA PHE A 761 12.37 -3.11 -20.98
C PHE A 761 12.06 -1.74 -21.58
N GLY A 762 12.88 -0.71 -21.29
CA GLY A 762 12.69 0.62 -21.85
C GLY A 762 12.72 0.67 -23.39
N ASP A 763 13.34 -0.32 -24.05
CA ASP A 763 13.40 -0.48 -25.50
C ASP A 763 12.28 -1.35 -26.11
N LEU A 764 11.30 -1.81 -25.32
CA LEU A 764 10.09 -2.48 -25.84
C LEU A 764 9.00 -1.45 -26.21
N PRO A 765 8.76 -1.17 -27.51
CA PRO A 765 7.89 -0.09 -27.94
C PRO A 765 6.40 -0.30 -27.62
N GLN A 766 6.00 -1.54 -27.33
CA GLN A 766 4.61 -1.87 -26.99
C GLN A 766 4.22 -1.46 -25.57
N GLY A 767 5.18 -1.35 -24.64
CA GLY A 767 4.93 -0.96 -23.25
C GLY A 767 5.25 0.51 -23.00
N ASN A 768 4.92 1.00 -21.81
CA ASN A 768 5.29 2.33 -21.35
C ASN A 768 6.78 2.37 -20.92
N GLY A 769 7.73 2.30 -21.84
CA GLY A 769 9.19 2.33 -21.57
C GLY A 769 9.91 3.54 -22.15
N ASP A 770 11.00 4.00 -21.51
CA ASP A 770 11.93 5.00 -22.07
C ASP A 770 13.25 4.34 -22.53
N SER A 771 13.40 4.20 -23.85
CA SER A 771 14.60 3.60 -24.46
C SER A 771 15.92 4.32 -24.14
N ASN A 772 15.87 5.59 -23.70
CA ASN A 772 17.06 6.31 -23.26
C ASN A 772 17.61 5.79 -21.92
N LEU A 773 16.74 5.18 -21.11
CA LEU A 773 17.08 4.62 -19.80
C LEU A 773 17.38 3.11 -19.84
N CYS A 774 17.04 2.43 -20.95
CA CYS A 774 17.35 1.01 -21.14
C CYS A 774 18.86 0.76 -21.21
N ILE A 775 19.41 0.11 -20.19
CA ILE A 775 20.83 -0.27 -20.10
C ILE A 775 21.03 -1.77 -20.31
N TYR A 776 19.99 -2.59 -20.29
CA TYR A 776 20.09 -4.01 -20.60
C TYR A 776 19.18 -4.35 -21.78
N PRO A 777 19.49 -3.85 -23.00
CA PRO A 777 18.64 -4.06 -24.16
C PRO A 777 18.63 -5.55 -24.54
N ARG A 778 17.77 -5.92 -25.50
CA ARG A 778 17.66 -7.29 -26.04
C ARG A 778 19.00 -7.97 -26.35
N LEU A 779 20.02 -7.21 -26.74
CA LEU A 779 21.37 -7.75 -26.94
C LEU A 779 21.90 -8.45 -25.67
N VAL A 780 21.70 -7.85 -24.50
CA VAL A 780 22.15 -8.37 -23.20
C VAL A 780 21.16 -9.36 -22.59
N SER A 781 19.86 -9.09 -22.71
CA SER A 781 18.78 -9.87 -22.05
C SER A 781 17.77 -10.47 -23.05
N PRO A 782 18.21 -11.28 -24.03
CA PRO A 782 17.33 -11.78 -25.08
C PRO A 782 16.16 -12.63 -24.55
N ASN A 783 16.35 -13.41 -23.48
CA ASN A 783 15.29 -14.25 -22.91
C ASN A 783 14.23 -13.42 -22.18
N HIS A 784 14.61 -12.47 -21.33
CA HIS A 784 13.65 -11.58 -20.65
C HIS A 784 12.74 -10.87 -21.68
N HIS A 785 13.36 -10.32 -22.72
CA HIS A 785 12.62 -9.65 -23.80
C HIS A 785 11.70 -10.60 -24.57
N ALA A 786 12.18 -11.80 -24.92
CA ALA A 786 11.37 -12.79 -25.63
C ALA A 786 10.20 -13.31 -24.77
N LEU A 787 10.41 -13.51 -23.47
CA LEU A 787 9.37 -13.92 -22.53
C LEU A 787 8.29 -12.84 -22.41
N ALA A 788 8.67 -11.57 -22.24
CA ALA A 788 7.73 -10.45 -22.18
C ALA A 788 6.88 -10.31 -23.46
N GLU A 789 7.47 -10.52 -24.64
CA GLU A 789 6.76 -10.46 -25.93
C GLU A 789 5.87 -11.67 -26.20
N GLN A 790 6.32 -12.88 -25.84
CA GLN A 790 5.56 -14.10 -26.11
C GLN A 790 4.40 -14.27 -25.13
N TYR A 791 4.54 -13.80 -23.90
CA TYR A 791 3.54 -13.89 -22.84
C TYR A 791 2.89 -12.52 -22.62
N VAL A 792 2.91 -12.03 -21.38
CA VAL A 792 2.42 -10.70 -21.01
C VAL A 792 3.59 -9.78 -20.72
N LEU A 793 3.52 -8.55 -21.23
CA LEU A 793 4.35 -7.43 -20.80
C LEU A 793 3.57 -6.63 -19.75
N LEU A 794 4.10 -6.57 -18.53
CA LEU A 794 3.55 -5.77 -17.44
C LEU A 794 4.33 -4.46 -17.36
N ASP A 795 3.71 -3.34 -17.70
CA ASP A 795 4.36 -2.01 -17.74
C ASP A 795 3.98 -1.09 -16.56
N ASN A 796 3.23 -1.65 -15.61
CA ASN A 796 2.72 -1.00 -14.40
C ASN A 796 2.87 -1.90 -13.15
N PHE A 797 4.01 -2.58 -13.04
CA PHE A 797 4.38 -3.45 -11.90
C PHE A 797 5.41 -2.75 -10.98
N TYR A 798 5.23 -2.86 -9.67
CA TYR A 798 6.07 -2.16 -8.68
C TYR A 798 6.62 -3.09 -7.60
N CYS A 799 7.88 -2.87 -7.21
CA CYS A 799 8.39 -3.39 -5.95
C CYS A 799 7.80 -2.59 -4.78
N ASN A 800 7.41 -3.30 -3.73
CA ASN A 800 6.98 -2.69 -2.47
C ASN A 800 8.19 -2.28 -1.62
N GLY A 801 9.24 -3.10 -1.65
CA GLY A 801 10.55 -2.81 -1.07
C GLY A 801 11.40 -1.93 -1.99
N VAL A 802 12.47 -1.38 -1.42
CA VAL A 802 13.34 -0.38 -2.07
C VAL A 802 14.84 -0.72 -1.98
N LEU A 803 15.16 -1.75 -1.21
CA LEU A 803 16.48 -2.38 -1.07
C LEU A 803 16.31 -3.86 -0.67
N SER A 804 17.37 -4.66 -0.69
CA SER A 804 17.19 -6.12 -0.58
C SER A 804 16.66 -6.56 0.78
N ALA A 805 17.06 -5.87 1.86
CA ALA A 805 16.57 -6.23 3.21
C ALA A 805 15.04 -6.16 3.35
N ASP A 806 14.37 -5.14 2.78
CA ASP A 806 12.90 -5.05 2.82
C ASP A 806 12.25 -5.65 1.57
N GLY A 807 12.94 -5.67 0.44
CA GLY A 807 12.53 -6.33 -0.81
C GLY A 807 12.31 -7.83 -0.66
N HIS A 808 13.25 -8.52 -0.01
CA HIS A 808 13.10 -9.93 0.34
C HIS A 808 11.93 -10.16 1.31
N SER A 809 11.74 -9.31 2.33
CA SER A 809 10.58 -9.41 3.23
C SER A 809 9.26 -9.20 2.48
N TRP A 810 9.15 -8.19 1.61
CA TRP A 810 7.96 -8.00 0.79
C TRP A 810 7.69 -9.16 -0.16
N SER A 811 8.74 -9.77 -0.71
CA SER A 811 8.65 -10.88 -1.65
C SER A 811 8.35 -12.22 -0.99
N THR A 812 8.67 -12.40 0.29
CA THR A 812 8.54 -13.69 1.00
C THR A 812 7.51 -13.69 2.13
N GLU A 813 7.28 -12.55 2.77
CA GLU A 813 6.41 -12.37 3.94
C GLU A 813 5.16 -11.54 3.58
N GLY A 814 5.18 -10.82 2.46
CA GLY A 814 4.08 -9.99 1.97
C GLY A 814 3.96 -8.62 2.65
N ASN A 815 4.85 -8.29 3.58
CA ASN A 815 4.96 -6.99 4.25
C ASN A 815 6.40 -6.74 4.75
N SER A 816 6.63 -5.55 5.31
CA SER A 816 7.85 -5.21 6.04
C SER A 816 7.48 -4.74 7.45
N GLY A 817 8.18 -5.22 8.47
CA GLY A 817 7.93 -4.88 9.86
C GLY A 817 8.51 -3.52 10.27
N ASP A 818 8.06 -2.98 11.42
CA ASP A 818 8.49 -1.67 11.93
C ASP A 818 10.00 -1.51 12.09
N HIS A 819 10.70 -2.61 12.40
CA HIS A 819 12.16 -2.64 12.42
C HIS A 819 12.75 -2.18 11.10
N LEU A 820 12.35 -2.82 10.00
CA LEU A 820 12.89 -2.54 8.67
C LEU A 820 12.45 -1.16 8.19
N GLU A 821 11.18 -0.81 8.40
CA GLU A 821 10.62 0.48 7.96
C GLU A 821 11.32 1.68 8.62
N LYS A 822 11.75 1.56 9.89
CA LYS A 822 12.53 2.59 10.60
C LYS A 822 14.05 2.48 10.41
N ALA A 823 14.60 1.31 10.10
CA ALA A 823 16.05 1.06 9.93
C ALA A 823 16.67 1.62 8.65
N PHE A 824 15.83 2.18 7.78
CA PHE A 824 16.18 2.80 6.52
C PHE A 824 17.20 3.93 6.65
N GLY A 825 18.47 3.64 6.33
CA GLY A 825 19.58 4.60 6.30
C GLY A 825 20.87 4.14 6.99
N GLY A 826 20.97 2.84 7.31
CA GLY A 826 22.25 2.22 7.64
C GLY A 826 22.19 0.79 8.18
N PHE A 827 21.02 0.31 8.64
CA PHE A 827 20.87 -1.02 9.27
C PHE A 827 21.92 -1.28 10.38
N ASN A 828 22.29 -0.22 11.11
CA ASN A 828 23.42 -0.23 12.02
C ASN A 828 23.25 -1.20 13.21
N ARG A 829 22.01 -1.57 13.56
CA ARG A 829 21.74 -2.64 14.53
C ARG A 829 21.99 -4.02 13.93
N SER A 830 21.37 -4.26 12.78
CA SER A 830 21.32 -5.55 12.10
C SER A 830 20.81 -5.36 10.68
N TYR A 831 21.50 -5.94 9.70
CA TYR A 831 21.02 -6.13 8.33
C TYR A 831 20.57 -7.58 8.19
N THR A 832 19.47 -7.85 7.49
CA THR A 832 18.89 -9.19 7.40
C THR A 832 18.89 -9.77 5.99
N PHE A 833 19.30 -11.03 5.87
CA PHE A 833 18.99 -11.94 4.77
C PHE A 833 18.83 -13.33 5.40
N GLY A 834 17.81 -13.44 6.26
CA GLY A 834 17.52 -14.69 6.97
C GLY A 834 18.36 -14.93 8.22
N ASP A 835 18.98 -13.89 8.80
CA ASP A 835 19.90 -13.98 9.94
C ASP A 835 19.54 -13.13 11.18
N ASP A 836 18.50 -12.28 11.15
CA ASP A 836 17.99 -11.61 12.35
C ASP A 836 16.47 -11.81 12.54
N PRO A 837 16.04 -12.63 13.52
CA PRO A 837 14.63 -12.95 13.75
C PRO A 837 13.75 -11.78 14.19
N LEU A 838 14.31 -10.65 14.62
CA LEU A 838 13.54 -9.43 14.95
C LEU A 838 13.16 -8.61 13.71
N THR A 839 13.61 -9.01 12.53
CA THR A 839 13.27 -8.34 11.28
C THR A 839 12.05 -8.96 10.58
N TYR A 840 11.67 -10.19 10.95
CA TYR A 840 10.58 -10.91 10.32
C TYR A 840 9.21 -10.47 10.86
N SER A 841 8.23 -10.50 9.97
CA SER A 841 6.81 -10.39 10.26
C SER A 841 6.33 -11.53 11.14
N SER A 842 5.42 -11.22 12.06
CA SER A 842 4.77 -12.20 12.94
C SER A 842 3.98 -13.28 12.19
N THR A 843 3.65 -13.05 10.92
CA THR A 843 2.96 -14.00 10.03
C THR A 843 3.89 -15.05 9.44
N GLY A 844 5.21 -14.86 9.55
CA GLY A 844 6.20 -15.72 8.91
C GLY A 844 6.20 -15.55 7.40
N PHE A 845 6.62 -16.61 6.70
CA PHE A 845 6.91 -16.58 5.28
C PHE A 845 5.92 -17.41 4.47
N ILE A 846 5.85 -17.18 3.16
CA ILE A 846 4.95 -17.89 2.23
C ILE A 846 5.15 -19.41 2.29
N TRP A 847 6.37 -19.89 2.49
CA TRP A 847 6.61 -21.32 2.65
C TRP A 847 6.06 -21.89 3.95
N ASN A 848 5.97 -21.09 5.03
CA ASN A 848 5.25 -21.53 6.24
C ASN A 848 3.77 -21.71 5.92
N ASN A 849 3.17 -20.73 5.25
CA ASN A 849 1.76 -20.78 4.84
C ASN A 849 1.48 -22.03 3.98
N VAL A 850 2.35 -22.34 3.01
CA VAL A 850 2.27 -23.57 2.19
C VAL A 850 2.30 -24.84 3.06
N LEU A 851 3.30 -24.96 3.95
CA LEU A 851 3.50 -26.16 4.77
C LEU A 851 2.38 -26.37 5.79
N GLU A 852 1.90 -25.28 6.41
CA GLU A 852 0.83 -25.31 7.41
C GLU A 852 -0.52 -25.76 6.82
N HIS A 853 -0.71 -25.57 5.51
CA HIS A 853 -1.89 -26.02 4.77
C HIS A 853 -1.71 -27.37 4.06
N GLY A 854 -0.69 -28.14 4.46
CA GLY A 854 -0.49 -29.52 4.01
C GLY A 854 0.06 -29.65 2.59
N LEU A 855 0.57 -28.57 2.00
CA LEU A 855 1.24 -28.57 0.71
C LEU A 855 2.75 -28.76 0.86
N THR A 856 3.43 -28.99 -0.26
CA THR A 856 4.87 -29.28 -0.28
C THR A 856 5.67 -28.09 -0.84
N PHE A 857 6.86 -27.87 -0.29
CA PHE A 857 7.72 -26.76 -0.60
C PHE A 857 9.16 -27.20 -0.91
N ARG A 858 9.82 -26.51 -1.84
CA ARG A 858 11.24 -26.63 -2.12
C ARG A 858 11.91 -25.27 -2.29
N ASN A 859 12.98 -25.03 -1.54
CA ASN A 859 13.81 -23.82 -1.64
C ASN A 859 15.07 -24.09 -2.49
N TYR A 860 15.37 -23.20 -3.43
CA TYR A 860 16.54 -23.21 -4.29
C TYR A 860 17.32 -21.89 -4.15
N GLY A 861 17.91 -21.68 -2.95
CA GLY A 861 18.93 -20.65 -2.71
C GLY A 861 18.47 -19.41 -1.93
N GLU A 862 17.18 -19.29 -1.60
CA GLU A 862 16.67 -18.15 -0.81
C GLU A 862 17.13 -18.22 0.65
N MET A 863 17.51 -17.07 1.22
CA MET A 863 18.05 -16.94 2.59
C MET A 863 19.27 -17.85 2.89
N ASP A 864 20.06 -18.16 1.86
CA ASP A 864 21.28 -19.00 1.94
C ASP A 864 22.51 -18.19 1.54
N TYR A 865 23.44 -17.98 2.49
CA TYR A 865 24.77 -17.47 2.17
C TYR A 865 25.69 -18.61 1.72
N ALA A 866 25.95 -18.70 0.41
CA ALA A 866 26.73 -19.79 -0.16
C ALA A 866 28.24 -19.51 -0.21
N SER A 867 29.04 -20.56 -0.12
CA SER A 867 30.49 -20.53 -0.35
C SER A 867 30.98 -21.82 -1.02
N THR A 868 32.25 -21.87 -1.41
CA THR A 868 32.89 -23.08 -1.97
C THR A 868 34.00 -23.58 -1.05
N SER A 869 34.15 -24.90 -0.92
CA SER A 869 35.24 -25.52 -0.12
C SER A 869 36.05 -26.53 -0.94
N PRO A 870 37.34 -26.28 -1.24
CA PRO A 870 38.09 -25.05 -0.95
C PRO A 870 37.57 -23.85 -1.75
N ALA A 871 37.95 -22.64 -1.37
CA ALA A 871 37.56 -21.41 -2.06
C ALA A 871 37.91 -21.45 -3.56
N LYS A 872 36.96 -21.09 -4.42
CA LYS A 872 37.10 -21.06 -5.87
C LYS A 872 36.81 -19.66 -6.41
N THR A 873 37.50 -19.31 -7.49
CA THR A 873 37.20 -18.09 -8.25
C THR A 873 36.02 -18.33 -9.19
N TRP A 874 35.38 -17.25 -9.63
CA TRP A 874 34.33 -17.31 -10.66
C TRP A 874 34.75 -18.12 -11.89
N LEU A 875 35.97 -17.90 -12.40
CA LEU A 875 36.46 -18.60 -13.59
C LEU A 875 36.60 -20.10 -13.38
N GLN A 876 37.07 -20.53 -12.21
CA GLN A 876 37.19 -21.96 -11.88
C GLN A 876 35.82 -22.62 -11.80
N ILE A 877 34.82 -21.94 -11.23
CA ILE A 877 33.44 -22.41 -11.16
C ILE A 877 32.84 -22.53 -12.56
N TYR A 878 33.00 -21.50 -13.37
CA TYR A 878 32.50 -21.51 -14.75
C TYR A 878 33.18 -22.59 -15.60
N GLN A 879 34.48 -22.85 -15.42
CA GLN A 879 35.19 -23.93 -16.11
C GLN A 879 34.68 -25.32 -15.69
N ASP A 880 34.42 -25.53 -14.40
CA ASP A 880 33.82 -26.78 -13.90
C ASP A 880 32.42 -27.01 -14.51
N TYR A 881 31.64 -25.93 -14.60
CA TYR A 881 30.35 -25.93 -15.30
C TYR A 881 30.51 -26.29 -16.79
N THR A 882 31.33 -25.57 -17.56
CA THR A 882 31.45 -25.79 -19.01
C THR A 882 32.04 -27.15 -19.35
N ASN A 883 32.94 -27.67 -18.50
CA ASN A 883 33.57 -28.98 -18.69
C ASN A 883 32.72 -30.14 -18.16
N ASN A 884 31.61 -29.86 -17.48
CA ASN A 884 30.75 -30.85 -16.82
C ASN A 884 31.51 -31.79 -15.87
N THR A 885 32.43 -31.23 -15.08
CA THR A 885 33.28 -32.01 -14.18
C THR A 885 32.65 -32.24 -12.81
N ASP A 886 31.74 -31.35 -12.37
CA ASP A 886 30.98 -31.40 -11.10
C ASP A 886 31.89 -31.66 -9.87
N THR A 887 33.07 -31.05 -9.84
CA THR A 887 34.08 -31.27 -8.78
C THR A 887 33.99 -30.29 -7.62
N ILE A 888 33.23 -29.21 -7.79
CA ILE A 888 33.15 -28.12 -6.80
C ILE A 888 32.09 -28.44 -5.76
N ARG A 889 32.49 -28.38 -4.49
CA ARG A 889 31.58 -28.48 -3.35
C ARG A 889 31.10 -27.09 -2.91
N TYR A 890 29.80 -26.89 -2.98
CA TYR A 890 29.12 -25.73 -2.40
C TYR A 890 28.77 -26.00 -0.93
N VAL A 891 28.92 -24.97 -0.09
CA VAL A 891 28.59 -24.96 1.33
C VAL A 891 27.53 -23.89 1.54
N GLN A 892 26.41 -24.29 2.15
CA GLN A 892 25.26 -23.43 2.39
C GLN A 892 25.24 -22.96 3.85
N ASN A 893 24.84 -21.72 4.07
CA ASN A 893 24.69 -21.12 5.39
C ASN A 893 23.34 -20.41 5.49
N ILE A 894 22.34 -21.19 5.91
CA ILE A 894 20.96 -20.73 6.05
C ILE A 894 20.69 -20.40 7.52
N GLY A 895 20.42 -19.12 7.81
CA GLY A 895 20.19 -18.64 9.18
C GLY A 895 18.84 -19.11 9.76
N ILE A 896 17.81 -19.22 8.92
CA ILE A 896 16.48 -19.71 9.32
C ILE A 896 16.51 -21.24 9.45
N ALA A 897 16.57 -21.75 10.67
CA ALA A 897 16.68 -23.19 10.92
C ALA A 897 15.52 -24.00 10.32
N ALA A 898 14.29 -23.47 10.34
CA ALA A 898 13.09 -24.09 9.80
C ALA A 898 13.12 -24.26 8.27
N LEU A 899 13.93 -23.46 7.56
CA LEU A 899 14.04 -23.49 6.10
C LEU A 899 14.98 -24.62 5.62
N ARG A 900 16.00 -24.97 6.41
CA ARG A 900 17.08 -25.91 6.04
C ARG A 900 16.61 -27.25 5.48
N PRO A 901 15.59 -27.94 6.04
CA PRO A 901 15.15 -29.25 5.53
C PRO A 901 14.58 -29.18 4.10
N TYR A 902 14.12 -28.01 3.68
CA TYR A 902 13.48 -27.79 2.38
C TYR A 902 14.45 -27.19 1.35
N SER A 903 15.66 -26.81 1.75
CA SER A 903 16.66 -26.20 0.86
C SER A 903 17.44 -27.22 0.03
N SER A 904 17.66 -26.89 -1.24
CA SER A 904 18.45 -27.71 -2.15
C SER A 904 19.94 -27.57 -1.89
N THR A 905 20.62 -28.70 -1.76
CA THR A 905 22.09 -28.77 -1.71
C THR A 905 22.73 -28.69 -3.09
N ASN A 906 21.93 -28.76 -4.17
CA ASN A 906 22.41 -28.64 -5.55
C ASN A 906 22.36 -27.21 -6.07
N VAL A 907 21.59 -26.32 -5.41
CA VAL A 907 21.44 -24.92 -5.82
C VAL A 907 21.98 -24.01 -4.71
N PRO A 908 23.20 -23.49 -4.84
CA PRO A 908 23.78 -22.56 -3.87
C PRO A 908 23.05 -21.20 -3.92
N GLY A 909 22.80 -20.59 -2.75
CA GLY A 909 22.23 -19.25 -2.63
C GLY A 909 23.20 -18.10 -2.95
N TRP A 910 23.09 -16.99 -2.22
CA TRP A 910 23.84 -15.74 -2.42
C TRP A 910 25.35 -15.96 -2.43
N ASN A 911 25.97 -15.72 -3.59
CA ASN A 911 27.41 -15.56 -3.79
C ASN A 911 27.67 -15.11 -5.23
N MET A 912 28.16 -13.88 -5.41
CA MET A 912 28.40 -13.29 -6.74
C MET A 912 29.53 -13.97 -7.55
N ASN A 913 30.33 -14.85 -6.93
CA ASN A 913 31.32 -15.66 -7.68
C ASN A 913 30.72 -16.92 -8.31
N ILE A 914 29.48 -17.28 -7.98
CA ILE A 914 28.81 -18.46 -8.54
C ILE A 914 27.91 -17.99 -9.70
N PRO A 915 28.13 -18.43 -10.95
CA PRO A 915 27.25 -18.13 -12.08
C PRO A 915 25.83 -18.66 -11.87
N ASP A 916 24.81 -17.93 -12.32
CA ASP A 916 23.42 -18.39 -12.27
C ASP A 916 23.19 -19.61 -13.16
N VAL A 917 23.98 -19.81 -14.23
CA VAL A 917 23.89 -21.03 -15.03
C VAL A 917 24.20 -22.30 -14.22
N VAL A 918 24.99 -22.17 -13.15
CA VAL A 918 25.22 -23.26 -12.18
C VAL A 918 23.97 -23.53 -11.36
N ARG A 919 23.29 -22.47 -10.89
CA ARG A 919 22.04 -22.57 -10.13
C ARG A 919 20.92 -23.17 -10.99
N ALA A 920 20.78 -22.70 -12.23
CA ALA A 920 19.84 -23.24 -13.22
C ALA A 920 20.12 -24.74 -13.49
N ARG A 921 21.39 -25.14 -13.67
CA ARG A 921 21.75 -26.56 -13.82
C ARG A 921 21.32 -27.39 -12.61
N GLY A 922 21.56 -26.91 -11.40
CA GLY A 922 21.16 -27.58 -10.16
C GLY A 922 19.65 -27.79 -10.08
N PHE A 923 18.87 -26.75 -10.39
CA PHE A 923 17.41 -26.80 -10.45
C PHE A 923 16.92 -27.80 -11.52
N ILE A 924 17.44 -27.71 -12.75
CA ILE A 924 17.05 -28.58 -13.87
C ILE A 924 17.35 -30.05 -13.55
N LYS A 925 18.45 -30.35 -12.85
CA LYS A 925 18.78 -31.69 -12.38
C LYS A 925 17.71 -32.25 -11.43
N GLU A 926 17.23 -31.44 -10.47
CA GLU A 926 16.15 -31.85 -9.57
C GLU A 926 14.80 -31.97 -10.29
N LEU A 927 14.50 -31.06 -11.23
CA LEU A 927 13.29 -31.16 -12.07
C LEU A 927 13.28 -32.47 -12.87
N ASN A 928 14.39 -32.83 -13.53
CA ASN A 928 14.50 -34.08 -14.29
C ASN A 928 14.30 -35.32 -13.41
N ALA A 929 14.79 -35.28 -12.16
CA ALA A 929 14.57 -36.34 -11.18
C ALA A 929 13.10 -36.41 -10.75
N ALA A 930 12.45 -35.27 -10.47
CA ALA A 930 11.03 -35.19 -10.14
C ALA A 930 10.14 -35.74 -11.27
N GLN A 931 10.45 -35.38 -12.52
CA GLN A 931 9.75 -35.90 -13.69
C GLN A 931 9.84 -37.42 -13.80
N SER A 932 11.02 -37.98 -13.52
CA SER A 932 11.23 -39.44 -13.56
C SER A 932 10.40 -40.17 -12.49
N ASN A 933 10.11 -39.50 -11.37
CA ASN A 933 9.34 -40.04 -10.26
C ASN A 933 7.84 -39.68 -10.30
N GLY A 934 7.43 -38.76 -11.18
CA GLY A 934 6.06 -38.27 -11.29
C GLY A 934 5.57 -37.39 -10.12
N VAL A 935 6.48 -36.95 -9.24
CA VAL A 935 6.15 -36.16 -8.04
C VAL A 935 7.03 -34.93 -7.99
N TRP A 936 6.41 -33.75 -7.87
CA TRP A 936 7.08 -32.45 -7.74
C TRP A 936 6.35 -31.61 -6.69
N ALA A 937 7.04 -30.65 -6.05
CA ALA A 937 6.46 -29.92 -4.93
C ALA A 937 5.35 -28.96 -5.39
N SER A 938 4.43 -28.58 -4.51
CA SER A 938 3.37 -27.62 -4.86
C SER A 938 3.91 -26.20 -5.07
N PHE A 939 4.91 -25.81 -4.28
CA PHE A 939 5.56 -24.51 -4.34
C PHE A 939 7.08 -24.63 -4.43
N HIS A 940 7.70 -23.87 -5.33
CA HIS A 940 9.14 -23.79 -5.52
C HIS A 940 9.59 -22.34 -5.48
N PHE A 941 10.64 -22.07 -4.71
CA PHE A 941 11.27 -20.75 -4.66
C PHE A 941 12.68 -20.87 -5.23
N LEU A 942 12.99 -20.16 -6.31
CA LEU A 942 14.29 -20.15 -6.96
C LEU A 942 14.89 -18.75 -6.93
N TYR A 943 16.10 -18.64 -6.40
CA TYR A 943 16.82 -17.38 -6.35
C TYR A 943 17.94 -17.35 -7.39
N LEU A 944 17.95 -16.31 -8.23
CA LEU A 944 18.95 -16.06 -9.27
C LEU A 944 19.57 -14.66 -9.05
N PRO A 945 20.58 -14.53 -8.17
CA PRO A 945 21.05 -13.23 -7.67
C PRO A 945 22.02 -12.46 -8.56
N ASN A 946 22.57 -13.06 -9.64
CA ASN A 946 23.75 -12.45 -10.26
C ASN A 946 23.47 -11.11 -10.95
N ASP A 947 22.21 -10.81 -11.28
CA ASP A 947 21.87 -9.50 -11.79
C ASP A 947 21.98 -8.38 -10.76
N HIS A 948 22.27 -8.65 -9.47
CA HIS A 948 22.76 -7.64 -8.53
C HIS A 948 24.04 -6.93 -9.05
N THR A 949 24.78 -7.57 -9.97
CA THR A 949 25.96 -7.04 -10.69
C THR A 949 27.20 -6.76 -9.84
N GLY A 950 27.22 -7.19 -8.58
CA GLY A 950 28.22 -6.88 -7.55
C GLY A 950 29.51 -7.71 -7.57
N GLY A 951 30.09 -8.05 -8.73
CA GLY A 951 31.29 -8.89 -8.78
C GLY A 951 31.88 -9.06 -10.19
N PRO A 952 32.88 -9.94 -10.40
CA PRO A 952 33.20 -10.46 -11.73
C PRO A 952 32.14 -11.49 -12.16
N PRO A 953 31.80 -11.62 -13.45
CA PRO A 953 32.28 -10.91 -14.64
C PRO A 953 31.69 -9.50 -14.75
N SER A 954 31.83 -8.80 -15.88
CA SER A 954 31.25 -7.46 -16.05
C SER A 954 29.74 -7.41 -15.71
N PRO A 955 29.17 -6.27 -15.27
CA PRO A 955 27.74 -6.13 -15.02
C PRO A 955 26.84 -6.64 -16.15
N ARG A 956 27.20 -6.40 -17.42
CA ARG A 956 26.42 -6.92 -18.55
C ARG A 956 26.56 -8.42 -18.76
N ALA A 957 27.71 -9.02 -18.42
CA ALA A 957 27.88 -10.46 -18.46
C ALA A 957 27.12 -11.16 -17.32
N GLN A 958 27.05 -10.54 -16.15
CA GLN A 958 26.22 -11.02 -15.02
C GLN A 958 24.73 -11.00 -15.36
N VAL A 959 24.21 -9.93 -15.98
CA VAL A 959 22.82 -9.90 -16.46
C VAL A 959 22.59 -10.89 -17.61
N ALA A 960 23.55 -11.10 -18.49
CA ALA A 960 23.45 -12.11 -19.55
C ALA A 960 23.48 -13.56 -19.00
N ASP A 961 24.25 -13.81 -17.94
CA ASP A 961 24.26 -15.09 -17.20
C ASP A 961 22.90 -15.35 -16.56
N ASN A 962 22.36 -14.36 -15.86
CA ASN A 962 21.04 -14.41 -15.26
C ASN A 962 19.92 -14.60 -16.32
N ASP A 963 19.97 -13.88 -17.45
CA ASP A 963 19.04 -14.00 -18.57
C ASP A 963 19.04 -15.41 -19.20
N LEU A 964 20.22 -15.95 -19.48
CA LEU A 964 20.36 -17.31 -20.00
C LEU A 964 19.81 -18.33 -19.01
N SER A 965 20.13 -18.16 -17.74
CA SER A 965 19.69 -19.05 -16.66
C SER A 965 18.17 -19.08 -16.52
N LEU A 966 17.53 -17.91 -16.53
CA LEU A 966 16.08 -17.79 -16.57
C LEU A 966 15.50 -18.50 -17.79
N GLY A 967 16.06 -18.25 -18.98
CA GLY A 967 15.64 -18.90 -20.22
C GLY A 967 15.71 -20.43 -20.16
N GLN A 968 16.81 -20.97 -19.62
CA GLN A 968 17.01 -22.41 -19.44
C GLN A 968 16.02 -23.03 -18.44
N VAL A 969 15.77 -22.36 -17.32
CA VAL A 969 14.78 -22.81 -16.32
C VAL A 969 13.37 -22.84 -16.92
N VAL A 970 12.96 -21.77 -17.59
CA VAL A 970 11.63 -21.68 -18.22
C VAL A 970 11.48 -22.71 -19.34
N GLU A 971 12.50 -22.89 -20.18
CA GLU A 971 12.52 -23.93 -21.21
C GLU A 971 12.35 -25.33 -20.59
N ALA A 972 13.12 -25.65 -19.55
CA ALA A 972 13.06 -26.95 -18.90
C ALA A 972 11.67 -27.23 -18.30
N ILE A 973 11.07 -26.26 -17.62
CA ILE A 973 9.73 -26.39 -17.04
C ILE A 973 8.68 -26.55 -18.15
N THR A 974 8.71 -25.71 -19.18
CA THR A 974 7.69 -25.74 -20.25
C THR A 974 7.79 -26.95 -21.18
N LYS A 975 8.92 -27.66 -21.18
CA LYS A 975 9.12 -28.96 -21.85
C LYS A 975 8.94 -30.17 -20.93
N SER A 976 8.69 -29.93 -19.63
CA SER A 976 8.53 -31.00 -18.64
C SER A 976 7.16 -31.68 -18.71
N SER A 977 7.02 -32.83 -18.05
CA SER A 977 5.74 -33.50 -17.82
C SER A 977 4.79 -32.69 -16.93
N PHE A 978 5.28 -31.69 -16.20
CA PHE A 978 4.51 -30.79 -15.35
C PHE A 978 4.09 -29.49 -16.08
N ALA A 979 4.45 -29.31 -17.35
CA ALA A 979 4.22 -28.05 -18.07
C ALA A 979 2.74 -27.62 -18.11
N SER A 980 1.81 -28.60 -18.18
CA SER A 980 0.38 -28.34 -18.34
C SER A 980 -0.30 -27.76 -17.09
N ASN A 981 0.28 -27.95 -15.90
CA ASN A 981 -0.27 -27.57 -14.60
C ASN A 981 0.73 -26.75 -13.76
N THR A 982 1.69 -26.07 -14.42
CA THR A 982 2.67 -25.19 -13.76
C THR A 982 2.48 -23.74 -14.19
N VAL A 983 2.64 -22.82 -13.23
CA VAL A 983 2.80 -21.39 -13.47
C VAL A 983 4.13 -20.91 -12.90
N ILE A 984 4.78 -19.99 -13.61
CA ILE A 984 6.03 -19.35 -13.19
C ILE A 984 5.77 -17.85 -13.02
N PHE A 985 6.18 -17.32 -11.88
CA PHE A 985 6.27 -15.89 -11.62
C PHE A 985 7.74 -15.51 -11.46
N VAL A 986 8.17 -14.43 -12.11
CA VAL A 986 9.53 -13.90 -12.03
C VAL A 986 9.45 -12.45 -11.64
N ILE A 987 10.13 -12.05 -10.58
CA ILE A 987 10.19 -10.66 -10.12
C ILE A 987 11.61 -10.30 -9.64
N GLU A 988 11.86 -9.01 -9.45
CA GLU A 988 12.99 -8.52 -8.66
C GLU A 988 12.56 -8.41 -7.17
N ASP A 989 13.50 -8.64 -6.26
CA ASP A 989 13.33 -8.41 -4.82
C ASP A 989 13.14 -6.92 -4.52
N ASP A 990 13.85 -6.06 -5.23
CA ASP A 990 13.67 -4.63 -5.22
C ASP A 990 14.31 -3.97 -6.47
N PRO A 991 14.13 -2.66 -6.68
CA PRO A 991 14.67 -1.95 -7.83
C PRO A 991 16.01 -1.26 -7.54
N GLN A 992 16.72 -1.60 -6.46
CA GLN A 992 17.75 -0.81 -5.79
C GLN A 992 18.62 -0.03 -6.74
N SER A 993 18.85 1.23 -6.41
CA SER A 993 19.70 2.13 -7.19
C SER A 993 19.22 2.33 -8.65
N GLY A 994 18.11 1.73 -9.06
CA GLY A 994 17.53 1.89 -10.38
C GLY A 994 16.84 3.23 -10.58
N TYR A 995 16.54 3.52 -11.84
CA TYR A 995 15.90 4.74 -12.29
C TYR A 995 14.88 4.42 -13.36
N ASP A 996 13.74 5.09 -13.26
CA ASP A 996 12.61 4.87 -14.15
C ASP A 996 11.89 6.20 -14.38
N HIS A 997 11.35 6.40 -15.58
CA HIS A 997 10.69 7.64 -15.94
C HIS A 997 9.30 7.81 -15.31
N VAL A 998 8.70 6.74 -14.78
CA VAL A 998 7.41 6.76 -14.08
C VAL A 998 7.62 6.89 -12.59
N ASP A 999 8.31 5.92 -11.98
CA ASP A 999 8.61 5.90 -10.55
C ASP A 999 9.72 4.89 -10.26
N GLY A 1000 10.65 5.22 -9.36
CA GLY A 1000 11.80 4.38 -9.03
C GLY A 1000 11.46 2.99 -8.48
N HIS A 1001 10.23 2.76 -7.99
CA HIS A 1001 9.77 1.44 -7.57
C HIS A 1001 9.36 0.54 -8.73
N ARG A 1002 9.16 1.10 -9.93
CA ARG A 1002 8.64 0.33 -11.06
C ARG A 1002 9.67 -0.70 -11.52
N SER A 1003 9.28 -1.96 -11.54
CA SER A 1003 10.17 -3.09 -11.80
C SER A 1003 9.55 -4.04 -12.82
N ILE A 1004 10.19 -5.18 -13.04
CA ILE A 1004 9.73 -6.19 -13.98
C ILE A 1004 8.97 -7.30 -13.25
N CYS A 1005 7.95 -7.82 -13.93
CA CYS A 1005 7.32 -9.07 -13.57
C CYS A 1005 7.04 -9.86 -14.84
N LEU A 1006 7.39 -11.16 -14.85
CA LEU A 1006 7.01 -12.08 -15.91
C LEU A 1006 6.08 -13.16 -15.35
N VAL A 1007 5.01 -13.42 -16.09
CA VAL A 1007 4.06 -14.51 -15.82
C VAL A 1007 4.13 -15.49 -16.98
N ILE A 1008 4.37 -16.77 -16.70
CA ILE A 1008 4.59 -17.79 -17.73
C ILE A 1008 3.77 -19.05 -17.37
N SER A 1009 2.84 -19.43 -18.24
CA SER A 1009 2.11 -20.70 -18.17
C SER A 1009 1.37 -20.97 -19.47
N PRO A 1010 0.81 -22.18 -19.68
CA PRO A 1010 -0.11 -22.41 -20.78
C PRO A 1010 -1.32 -21.48 -20.78
N TYR A 1011 -1.78 -21.05 -19.60
CA TYR A 1011 -2.97 -20.21 -19.43
C TYR A 1011 -2.66 -18.72 -19.38
N THR A 1012 -1.40 -18.31 -19.58
CA THR A 1012 -1.04 -16.90 -19.64
C THR A 1012 -1.42 -16.33 -21.02
N LYS A 1013 -2.00 -15.13 -21.05
CA LYS A 1013 -2.29 -14.41 -22.30
C LYS A 1013 -0.98 -14.22 -23.11
N ARG A 1014 -1.09 -14.23 -24.43
CA ARG A 1014 0.06 -14.18 -25.36
C ARG A 1014 0.10 -12.86 -26.12
N GLY A 1015 1.28 -12.23 -26.19
CA GLY A 1015 1.51 -10.98 -26.93
C GLY A 1015 0.65 -9.82 -26.44
N LYS A 1016 0.39 -9.74 -25.13
CA LYS A 1016 -0.46 -8.68 -24.53
C LYS A 1016 0.34 -7.77 -23.62
N VAL A 1017 0.02 -6.49 -23.66
CA VAL A 1017 0.48 -5.50 -22.69
C VAL A 1017 -0.63 -5.33 -21.66
N ILE A 1018 -0.28 -5.49 -20.38
CA ILE A 1018 -1.20 -5.36 -19.26
C ILE A 1018 -0.72 -4.19 -18.39
N SER A 1019 -1.46 -3.09 -18.42
CA SER A 1019 -1.14 -1.85 -17.70
C SER A 1019 -1.90 -1.67 -16.38
N ASN A 1020 -2.57 -2.73 -15.91
CA ASN A 1020 -3.14 -2.78 -14.57
C ASN A 1020 -2.02 -2.66 -13.52
N PHE A 1021 -2.31 -1.98 -12.41
CA PHE A 1021 -1.34 -1.88 -11.32
C PHE A 1021 -1.22 -3.23 -10.63
N TYR A 1022 0.02 -3.73 -10.55
CA TYR A 1022 0.41 -4.88 -9.75
C TYR A 1022 1.68 -4.58 -8.95
N ASN A 1023 1.94 -5.40 -7.94
CA ASN A 1023 3.13 -5.30 -7.10
C ASN A 1023 3.52 -6.67 -6.53
N GLN A 1024 4.60 -6.74 -5.74
CA GLN A 1024 5.11 -7.99 -5.16
C GLN A 1024 4.07 -8.70 -4.30
N ALA A 1025 3.38 -7.94 -3.43
CA ALA A 1025 2.29 -8.47 -2.62
C ALA A 1025 1.14 -9.04 -3.47
N GLY A 1026 0.87 -8.48 -4.66
CA GLY A 1026 -0.12 -8.98 -5.61
C GLY A 1026 0.29 -10.29 -6.28
N VAL A 1027 1.59 -10.52 -6.48
CA VAL A 1027 2.12 -11.81 -6.94
C VAL A 1027 1.93 -12.87 -5.86
N LEU A 1028 2.29 -12.56 -4.60
CA LEU A 1028 2.03 -13.44 -3.45
C LEU A 1028 0.55 -13.79 -3.33
N HIS A 1029 -0.34 -12.78 -3.32
CA HIS A 1029 -1.78 -12.99 -3.23
C HIS A 1029 -2.32 -13.86 -4.38
N THR A 1030 -1.76 -13.72 -5.59
CA THR A 1030 -2.13 -14.57 -6.73
C THR A 1030 -1.65 -16.00 -6.54
N MET A 1031 -0.42 -16.23 -6.06
CA MET A 1031 0.11 -17.57 -5.77
C MET A 1031 -0.68 -18.27 -4.67
N GLU A 1032 -1.03 -17.55 -3.61
CA GLU A 1032 -1.89 -18.05 -2.52
C GLU A 1032 -3.25 -18.48 -3.06
N ARG A 1033 -3.86 -17.67 -3.93
CA ARG A 1033 -5.14 -18.01 -4.57
C ARG A 1033 -5.05 -19.29 -5.39
N ILE A 1034 -3.97 -19.47 -6.14
CA ILE A 1034 -3.70 -20.67 -6.95
C ILE A 1034 -3.53 -21.91 -6.07
N LEU A 1035 -2.81 -21.78 -4.95
CA LEU A 1035 -2.53 -22.86 -4.02
C LEU A 1035 -3.67 -23.09 -3.01
N GLY A 1036 -4.74 -22.29 -3.05
CA GLY A 1036 -5.86 -22.38 -2.12
C GLY A 1036 -5.55 -21.87 -0.70
N LEU A 1037 -4.49 -21.09 -0.53
CA LEU A 1037 -4.03 -20.55 0.74
C LEU A 1037 -4.79 -19.26 1.13
N PRO A 1038 -4.95 -18.98 2.43
CA PRO A 1038 -5.33 -17.64 2.89
C PRO A 1038 -4.16 -16.66 2.70
N PRO A 1039 -4.44 -15.36 2.52
CA PRO A 1039 -3.41 -14.33 2.65
C PRO A 1039 -2.72 -14.38 4.00
N MET A 1040 -1.41 -14.13 4.04
CA MET A 1040 -0.63 -14.14 5.28
C MET A 1040 -0.97 -12.94 6.16
N ASN A 1041 -1.19 -11.77 5.58
CA ASN A 1041 -1.36 -10.51 6.30
C ASN A 1041 -2.36 -9.55 5.60
N GLN A 1042 -2.48 -8.31 6.06
CA GLN A 1042 -3.40 -7.34 5.44
C GLN A 1042 -2.90 -6.82 4.09
N GLN A 1043 -1.58 -6.76 3.90
CA GLN A 1043 -0.94 -6.12 2.75
C GLN A 1043 -1.08 -6.97 1.49
N ASP A 1044 -0.86 -8.29 1.58
CA ASP A 1044 -1.17 -9.22 0.48
C ASP A 1044 -2.68 -9.38 0.27
N ALA A 1045 -3.49 -9.48 1.35
CA ALA A 1045 -4.95 -9.56 1.24
C ALA A 1045 -5.58 -8.40 0.46
N MET A 1046 -5.06 -7.18 0.60
CA MET A 1046 -5.54 -6.02 -0.16
C MET A 1046 -4.92 -5.87 -1.56
N ALA A 1047 -3.83 -6.59 -1.82
CA ALA A 1047 -3.07 -6.46 -3.06
C ALA A 1047 -3.88 -6.97 -4.26
N PRO A 1048 -3.70 -6.35 -5.44
CA PRO A 1048 -4.43 -6.73 -6.65
C PRO A 1048 -4.06 -8.14 -7.13
N ILE A 1049 -5.09 -8.97 -7.37
CA ILE A 1049 -4.92 -10.30 -7.97
C ILE A 1049 -4.74 -10.18 -9.48
N MET A 1050 -3.79 -10.91 -10.06
CA MET A 1050 -3.34 -10.78 -11.44
C MET A 1050 -4.26 -11.44 -12.49
N PHE A 1051 -5.59 -11.34 -12.35
CA PHE A 1051 -6.56 -11.96 -13.26
C PHE A 1051 -6.31 -11.62 -14.74
N GLU A 1052 -5.93 -10.37 -15.03
CA GLU A 1052 -5.74 -9.90 -16.40
C GLU A 1052 -4.56 -10.57 -17.14
N CYS A 1053 -3.66 -11.25 -16.43
CA CYS A 1053 -2.57 -12.00 -17.03
C CYS A 1053 -3.03 -13.35 -17.62
N PHE A 1054 -4.21 -13.85 -17.25
CA PHE A 1054 -4.63 -15.23 -17.54
C PHE A 1054 -5.81 -15.33 -18.52
N THR A 1055 -5.96 -16.49 -19.15
CA THR A 1055 -7.08 -16.89 -20.01
C THR A 1055 -7.47 -18.33 -19.71
N ASN A 1056 -8.74 -18.68 -19.89
CA ASN A 1056 -9.23 -20.05 -19.70
C ASN A 1056 -8.93 -20.96 -20.91
N VAL A 1057 -8.29 -20.44 -21.97
CA VAL A 1057 -7.90 -21.21 -23.16
C VAL A 1057 -6.38 -21.43 -23.15
N PRO A 1058 -5.89 -22.64 -22.85
CA PRO A 1058 -4.47 -22.90 -22.74
C PRO A 1058 -3.77 -22.92 -24.11
N ASN A 1059 -2.52 -22.44 -24.14
CA ASN A 1059 -1.57 -22.63 -25.22
C ASN A 1059 -0.33 -23.36 -24.68
N PHE A 1060 -0.22 -24.64 -25.04
CA PHE A 1060 0.85 -25.54 -24.61
C PHE A 1060 2.16 -25.42 -25.40
N ALA A 1061 2.31 -24.40 -26.26
CA ALA A 1061 3.57 -24.17 -26.95
C ALA A 1061 4.70 -23.90 -25.92
N PRO A 1062 5.78 -24.70 -25.93
CA PRO A 1062 6.87 -24.53 -24.99
C PRO A 1062 7.72 -23.30 -25.35
N TYR A 1063 8.44 -22.78 -24.36
CA TYR A 1063 9.48 -21.79 -24.59
C TYR A 1063 10.78 -22.47 -25.05
N THR A 1064 11.57 -21.81 -25.89
CA THR A 1064 12.92 -22.25 -26.25
C THR A 1064 13.91 -21.18 -25.84
N ALA A 1065 14.90 -21.57 -25.05
CA ALA A 1065 15.89 -20.64 -24.52
C ALA A 1065 16.73 -20.04 -25.65
N LEU A 1066 16.95 -18.73 -25.58
CA LEU A 1066 17.83 -18.01 -26.48
C LEU A 1066 19.27 -18.01 -25.93
N PRO A 1067 20.30 -18.11 -26.79
CA PRO A 1067 21.68 -18.04 -26.34
C PRO A 1067 22.01 -16.63 -25.81
N ASN A 1068 22.97 -16.55 -24.90
CA ASN A 1068 23.57 -15.28 -24.50
C ASN A 1068 24.37 -14.68 -25.66
N ASN A 1069 24.20 -13.38 -25.92
CA ASN A 1069 25.03 -12.68 -26.93
C ASN A 1069 26.27 -12.00 -26.32
N ILE A 1070 26.28 -11.84 -25.00
CA ILE A 1070 27.43 -11.34 -24.23
C ILE A 1070 28.19 -12.53 -23.68
N ALA A 1071 29.51 -12.57 -23.87
CA ALA A 1071 30.34 -13.63 -23.30
C ALA A 1071 30.26 -13.59 -21.77
N LEU A 1072 29.87 -14.70 -21.13
CA LEU A 1072 29.74 -14.75 -19.68
C LEU A 1072 31.10 -14.56 -18.96
N THR A 1073 32.22 -14.74 -19.67
CA THR A 1073 33.58 -14.54 -19.14
C THR A 1073 34.11 -13.11 -19.29
N GLU A 1074 33.28 -12.17 -19.76
CA GLU A 1074 33.72 -10.81 -20.06
C GLU A 1074 34.31 -10.10 -18.83
N ASN A 1075 35.47 -9.44 -19.01
CA ASN A 1075 36.28 -8.81 -17.97
C ASN A 1075 36.90 -9.77 -16.93
N VAL A 1076 36.74 -11.08 -17.09
CA VAL A 1076 37.51 -12.12 -16.38
C VAL A 1076 38.70 -12.59 -17.22
N VAL A 1077 38.61 -12.43 -18.55
CA VAL A 1077 39.73 -12.49 -19.51
C VAL A 1077 39.99 -11.08 -20.07
N ALA A 1078 41.25 -10.77 -20.39
CA ALA A 1078 41.70 -9.41 -20.71
C ALA A 1078 40.83 -8.74 -21.78
N SER A 1079 40.23 -7.59 -21.44
CA SER A 1079 39.43 -6.75 -22.33
C SER A 1079 39.91 -5.30 -22.28
N LEU A 1080 39.64 -4.54 -23.37
CA LEU A 1080 39.94 -3.12 -23.45
C LEU A 1080 38.78 -2.30 -22.83
N MET A 1081 39.01 -1.69 -21.66
CA MET A 1081 38.08 -0.73 -21.05
C MET A 1081 38.35 0.71 -21.51
N SER A 1082 37.29 1.49 -21.73
CA SER A 1082 37.34 2.94 -21.96
C SER A 1082 37.95 3.68 -20.75
N PRO A 1083 38.43 4.93 -20.92
CA PRO A 1083 38.93 5.74 -19.81
C PRO A 1083 37.91 5.94 -18.67
N LYS A 1084 36.64 6.24 -18.99
CA LYS A 1084 35.56 6.39 -17.99
C LYS A 1084 35.25 5.08 -17.29
N GLN A 1085 35.17 3.98 -18.04
CA GLN A 1085 34.98 2.64 -17.48
C GLN A 1085 36.10 2.30 -16.48
N ARG A 1086 37.36 2.55 -16.86
CA ARG A 1086 38.53 2.32 -16.00
C ARG A 1086 38.53 3.20 -14.75
N TYR A 1087 38.04 4.43 -14.86
CA TYR A 1087 37.90 5.35 -13.74
C TYR A 1087 36.92 4.81 -12.68
N TYR A 1088 35.70 4.44 -13.09
CA TYR A 1088 34.70 3.91 -12.16
C TYR A 1088 35.04 2.50 -11.67
N ALA A 1089 35.62 1.63 -12.51
CA ALA A 1089 36.08 0.30 -12.10
C ALA A 1089 37.07 0.37 -10.92
N LYS A 1090 38.01 1.33 -10.92
CA LYS A 1090 38.94 1.56 -9.79
C LYS A 1090 38.24 2.02 -8.51
N LYS A 1091 37.07 2.65 -8.61
CA LYS A 1091 36.26 3.03 -7.43
C LYS A 1091 35.47 1.84 -6.90
N VAL A 1092 34.86 1.05 -7.79
CA VAL A 1092 34.12 -0.17 -7.42
C VAL A 1092 35.03 -1.22 -6.79
N GLN A 1093 36.29 -1.34 -7.23
CA GLN A 1093 37.29 -2.22 -6.60
C GLN A 1093 37.56 -1.94 -5.11
N LYS A 1094 37.13 -0.78 -4.59
CA LYS A 1094 37.29 -0.41 -3.17
C LYS A 1094 36.04 -0.67 -2.33
N MET A 1095 34.94 -1.13 -2.95
CA MET A 1095 33.67 -1.40 -2.27
C MET A 1095 33.67 -2.81 -1.66
N ASP A 1096 32.88 -3.02 -0.60
CA ASP A 1096 32.61 -4.35 -0.04
C ASP A 1096 31.42 -4.98 -0.79
N LEU A 1097 31.68 -6.08 -1.48
CA LEU A 1097 30.71 -6.83 -2.28
C LEU A 1097 30.35 -8.18 -1.63
N SER A 1098 30.75 -8.40 -0.38
CA SER A 1098 30.60 -9.70 0.30
C SER A 1098 29.19 -9.95 0.84
N LYS A 1099 28.36 -8.91 0.96
CA LYS A 1099 26.94 -8.98 1.33
C LYS A 1099 26.11 -8.07 0.41
N PRO A 1100 24.79 -8.31 0.29
CA PRO A 1100 23.89 -7.36 -0.35
C PRO A 1100 24.05 -5.95 0.25
N ASP A 1101 23.87 -4.93 -0.57
CA ASP A 1101 23.66 -3.51 -0.19
C ASP A 1101 24.79 -2.81 0.58
N ARG A 1102 26.03 -3.30 0.53
CA ARG A 1102 27.18 -2.70 1.23
C ARG A 1102 27.95 -1.64 0.43
N ILE A 1103 27.41 -1.22 -0.70
CA ILE A 1103 28.13 -0.42 -1.70
C ILE A 1103 27.74 1.05 -1.68
N ASN A 1104 28.44 1.86 -2.49
CA ASN A 1104 27.98 3.20 -2.82
C ASN A 1104 27.24 3.15 -4.16
N ASP A 1105 25.93 3.27 -4.08
CA ASP A 1105 24.94 3.14 -5.14
C ASP A 1105 25.22 4.00 -6.37
N ASP A 1106 25.42 5.32 -6.23
CA ASP A 1106 25.66 6.19 -7.40
C ASP A 1106 26.99 5.86 -8.09
N VAL A 1107 28.06 5.59 -7.34
CA VAL A 1107 29.34 5.21 -7.93
C VAL A 1107 29.20 3.87 -8.68
N PHE A 1108 28.42 2.95 -8.12
CA PHE A 1108 28.16 1.65 -8.72
C PHE A 1108 27.28 1.76 -9.98
N ASN A 1109 26.21 2.55 -9.94
CA ASN A 1109 25.37 2.84 -11.10
C ASN A 1109 26.13 3.49 -12.25
N ARG A 1110 27.05 4.40 -11.95
CA ARG A 1110 27.91 5.01 -12.98
C ARG A 1110 28.86 3.99 -13.60
N TYR A 1111 29.38 3.07 -12.79
CA TYR A 1111 30.15 1.94 -13.30
C TYR A 1111 29.31 1.08 -14.24
N ILE A 1112 28.09 0.71 -13.86
CA ILE A 1112 27.16 -0.05 -14.70
C ILE A 1112 26.88 0.72 -16.01
N TRP A 1113 26.43 1.97 -15.91
CA TRP A 1113 26.08 2.81 -17.04
C TRP A 1113 27.22 2.91 -18.05
N HIS A 1114 28.43 3.25 -17.59
CA HIS A 1114 29.56 3.42 -18.51
C HIS A 1114 30.09 2.07 -19.03
N THR A 1115 29.89 0.97 -18.31
CA THR A 1115 30.20 -0.38 -18.83
C THR A 1115 29.30 -0.73 -20.02
N ILE A 1116 28.05 -0.27 -20.01
CA ILE A 1116 27.07 -0.62 -21.03
C ILE A 1116 26.97 0.44 -22.14
N LYS A 1117 26.71 1.68 -21.77
CA LYS A 1117 26.48 2.80 -22.69
C LYS A 1117 27.78 3.48 -23.12
N GLY A 1118 28.94 3.03 -22.65
CA GLY A 1118 30.23 3.65 -22.96
C GLY A 1118 30.30 5.08 -22.44
N ASP A 1119 30.68 6.03 -23.31
CA ASP A 1119 30.89 7.43 -22.91
C ASP A 1119 29.61 8.30 -22.94
N VAL A 1120 28.44 7.71 -23.27
CA VAL A 1120 27.14 8.41 -23.23
C VAL A 1120 26.94 9.04 -21.84
N ARG A 1121 26.36 10.25 -21.82
CA ARG A 1121 26.11 11.01 -20.59
C ARG A 1121 25.22 10.22 -19.62
N TYR A 1122 25.69 10.11 -18.37
CA TYR A 1122 24.91 9.50 -17.31
C TYR A 1122 23.63 10.31 -17.03
N PRO A 1123 22.46 9.67 -16.88
CA PRO A 1123 21.18 10.35 -16.78
C PRO A 1123 20.95 10.91 -15.36
N SER A 1124 21.84 11.76 -14.88
CA SER A 1124 21.88 12.26 -13.49
C SER A 1124 20.57 12.87 -12.99
N ARG A 1125 19.74 13.42 -13.90
CA ARG A 1125 18.41 13.95 -13.56
C ARG A 1125 17.45 12.91 -12.96
N PHE A 1126 17.64 11.63 -13.26
CA PHE A 1126 16.80 10.54 -12.74
C PHE A 1126 17.40 9.85 -11.50
N VAL A 1127 18.62 10.20 -11.13
CA VAL A 1127 19.41 9.54 -10.07
C VAL A 1127 19.76 10.53 -8.93
N GLY A 1128 19.10 11.69 -8.91
CA GLY A 1128 19.26 12.73 -7.89
C GLY A 1128 20.61 13.48 -7.90
N GLY A 1129 20.65 14.60 -7.19
CA GLY A 1129 21.76 15.56 -7.22
C GLY A 1129 23.04 15.10 -6.52
N HIS A 1130 24.17 15.39 -7.18
CA HIS A 1130 25.57 15.12 -6.80
C HIS A 1130 26.12 15.98 -5.63
N GLY A 1131 25.35 16.11 -4.55
CA GLY A 1131 25.65 17.10 -3.49
C GLY A 1131 26.71 16.71 -2.47
N LYS A 1132 27.04 15.42 -2.30
CA LYS A 1132 27.78 14.96 -1.09
C LYS A 1132 29.31 15.05 -1.18
N GLY A 1133 29.90 15.46 -2.31
CA GLY A 1133 31.36 15.42 -2.51
C GLY A 1133 32.09 16.75 -2.65
N LEU A 1134 31.43 17.83 -3.10
CA LEU A 1134 32.13 19.06 -3.49
C LEU A 1134 32.44 19.99 -2.31
N LYS A 1135 31.58 19.98 -1.28
CA LYS A 1135 31.72 20.85 -0.10
C LYS A 1135 32.85 20.39 0.85
N SER A 1136 33.09 19.08 0.93
CA SER A 1136 34.21 18.51 1.70
C SER A 1136 35.58 18.74 1.03
N LEU A 1137 35.59 19.16 -0.25
CA LEU A 1137 36.79 19.49 -1.01
C LEU A 1137 37.01 21.01 -1.15
N GLY A 1138 36.17 21.86 -0.54
CA GLY A 1138 36.32 23.32 -0.57
C GLY A 1138 36.03 23.98 -1.93
N LEU A 1139 35.31 23.30 -2.83
CA LEU A 1139 35.02 23.80 -4.18
C LEU A 1139 33.61 24.42 -4.23
N VAL A 1140 33.54 25.72 -4.54
CA VAL A 1140 32.29 26.45 -4.82
C VAL A 1140 32.10 26.49 -6.33
N LEU A 1141 30.96 26.01 -6.82
CA LEU A 1141 30.60 26.16 -8.24
C LEU A 1141 30.51 27.65 -8.58
N ALA A 1142 31.38 28.12 -9.48
CA ALA A 1142 31.31 29.48 -9.98
C ALA A 1142 30.00 29.66 -10.76
N LYS A 1143 29.25 30.74 -10.48
CA LYS A 1143 27.91 31.01 -11.04
C LYS A 1143 27.80 30.92 -12.58
N ASN A 1144 28.93 30.99 -13.30
CA ASN A 1144 29.00 30.97 -14.76
C ASN A 1144 30.05 29.98 -15.33
N ALA A 1145 30.55 29.01 -14.54
CA ALA A 1145 31.43 27.98 -15.11
C ALA A 1145 30.59 26.94 -15.85
N LYS A 1146 30.99 26.62 -17.08
CA LYS A 1146 30.55 25.39 -17.76
C LYS A 1146 30.93 24.22 -16.88
N ASP A 1147 29.95 23.35 -16.61
CA ASP A 1147 30.14 22.07 -15.91
C ASP A 1147 31.38 21.35 -16.49
N ASP A 1148 32.18 20.70 -15.66
CA ASP A 1148 33.35 19.89 -16.07
C ASP A 1148 32.94 18.58 -16.82
N ASP A 1149 31.78 18.61 -17.49
CA ASP A 1149 31.24 17.58 -18.39
C ASP A 1149 31.31 18.01 -19.88
N ASP A 1150 31.94 19.16 -20.21
CA ASP A 1150 32.25 19.56 -21.60
C ASP A 1150 33.53 18.90 -22.16
#